data_AF-A0A7V3QJI4-F1
#
_entry.id   AF-A0A7V3QJI4-F1
#
_cell.length_a   1.000
_cell.length_b   1.000
_cell.length_c   1.000
_cell.angle_alpha   90.00
_cell.angle_beta   90.00
_cell.angle_gamma   90.00
#
_symmetry.space_group_name_H-M   'P 1'
#
loop_
_entity.id
_entity.type
_entity.pdbx_description
1 polymer ?
#
loop_
_entity_poly.entity_id
_entity_poly.type
_entity_poly.pdbx_seq_one_letter_code
_entity_poly.pdbx_strand_id
1 'polypeptide(L)'
;CILFERAKPVFVDIDPKTYNINPDLIEEKITEKTKAILAVDVFGQPADWDKLTEIAKRHNLYLIEDSAEAIGSEYKGRPAGSFGIASVFAFYPNKQLTSVTYDTPVLIREKGVTKLVKIGELMDFMIDNYWTPEGYECLSFNQNGEVVWGKIDTFIKHEIHSELLKITLEKGREVEITKSHSVFTVKDGKIREVLGKNLKEGDYLLVPRRLPSTLKPIEKIDILDYISKENVKYNNDKVILKSNGVGGGGGKYVNRYLNVDKKLCKLLGYFVAEGSYDTGGGLRFTFGLNEKDTYVKEVTELCKSIWPNYEVSVIPDEKMHSVSVMCGGILHSELFYNLGCGKDVYDKGIPYIIWDTSYENKMAFIEGLMNGDGHRRSINGTKSQKLKVASEKLANGLHYLLLTMGIQSRMEREDYYTKNGKLSHSYTCEILGFENQKTSKENCIPKEFLSLKENSTSVQKKRLRDKNSVSVAVLERWTNENSIECPDFLLKDLTVLKIKKIEKRKFHGFVYDFEVRGLQNFVGGYGAICLHNTGEGGVLLTDDENIYKLSRSMRNQGRGEDESWLYHTRLGYNYRISDINCVLGISQLKRLGKIIEMRDNVAKIYTQKLSEVEEIITPYVHPDTTKMSWFVYVIRLADR
;
A
#
# COMPACT_ATOMS: atom_id res chain seq x y z
N CYS A 1 -6.33 -23.13 21.07
CA CYS A 1 -7.11 -24.25 20.50
C CYS A 1 -7.57 -25.26 21.55
N ILE A 2 -6.66 -25.92 22.29
CA ILE A 2 -7.04 -26.98 23.26
C ILE A 2 -8.03 -26.51 24.34
N LEU A 3 -7.75 -25.38 25.00
CA LEU A 3 -8.65 -24.80 26.02
C LEU A 3 -9.98 -24.31 25.43
N PHE A 4 -9.98 -23.88 24.17
CA PHE A 4 -11.18 -23.41 23.47
C PHE A 4 -12.17 -24.56 23.25
N GLU A 5 -11.66 -25.75 22.94
CA GLU A 5 -12.43 -27.00 22.90
C GLU A 5 -12.65 -27.62 24.28
N ARG A 6 -12.43 -26.84 25.36
CA ARG A 6 -12.65 -27.23 26.77
C ARG A 6 -11.82 -28.45 27.22
N ALA A 7 -10.76 -28.79 26.51
CA ALA A 7 -9.79 -29.78 26.93
C ALA A 7 -8.74 -29.15 27.86
N LYS A 8 -8.12 -29.98 28.72
CA LYS A 8 -7.06 -29.54 29.63
C LYS A 8 -5.68 -29.92 29.05
N PRO A 9 -4.83 -28.96 28.64
CA PRO A 9 -3.48 -29.27 28.22
C PRO A 9 -2.65 -29.74 29.42
N VAL A 10 -1.77 -30.71 29.19
CA VAL A 10 -0.74 -31.13 30.14
C VAL A 10 0.59 -30.97 29.40
N PHE A 11 1.46 -30.13 29.94
CA PHE A 11 2.73 -29.80 29.29
C PHE A 11 3.79 -30.84 29.63
N VAL A 12 4.51 -31.25 28.60
CA VAL A 12 5.74 -32.04 28.67
C VAL A 12 6.85 -31.11 28.21
N ASP A 13 7.99 -31.16 28.89
CA ASP A 13 9.12 -30.28 28.56
C ASP A 13 9.74 -30.66 27.21
N ILE A 14 10.48 -29.73 26.63
CA ILE A 14 11.13 -29.90 25.34
C ILE A 14 12.48 -30.62 25.47
N ASP A 15 12.93 -31.27 24.40
CA ASP A 15 14.33 -31.61 24.24
C ASP A 15 15.11 -30.31 23.95
N PRO A 16 16.10 -29.95 24.78
CA PRO A 16 16.82 -28.69 24.64
C PRO A 16 17.69 -28.59 23.38
N LYS A 17 17.85 -29.67 22.61
CA LYS A 17 18.57 -29.67 21.33
C LYS A 17 17.62 -29.43 20.15
N THR A 18 16.51 -30.16 20.12
CA THR A 18 15.58 -30.13 18.99
C THR A 18 14.46 -29.10 19.16
N TYR A 19 14.24 -28.63 20.39
CA TYR A 19 13.11 -27.81 20.82
C TYR A 19 11.72 -28.45 20.66
N ASN A 20 11.67 -29.68 20.17
CA ASN A 20 10.46 -30.48 20.12
C ASN A 20 10.14 -31.07 21.50
N ILE A 21 8.90 -31.50 21.69
CA ILE A 21 8.49 -32.25 22.90
C ILE A 21 9.45 -33.42 23.16
N ASN A 22 9.91 -33.58 24.40
CA ASN A 22 10.78 -34.70 24.78
C ASN A 22 9.94 -35.97 25.01
N PRO A 23 10.06 -37.02 24.17
CA PRO A 23 9.26 -38.22 24.31
C PRO A 23 9.50 -38.97 25.64
N ASP A 24 10.71 -38.89 26.18
CA ASP A 24 11.10 -39.63 27.39
C ASP A 24 10.41 -39.07 28.65
N LEU A 25 9.83 -37.87 28.57
CA LEU A 25 9.08 -37.21 29.64
C LEU A 25 7.55 -37.34 29.49
N ILE A 26 7.06 -38.03 28.45
CA ILE A 26 5.61 -38.10 28.18
C ILE A 26 4.90 -39.06 29.14
N GLU A 27 5.44 -40.26 29.35
CA GLU A 27 4.75 -41.32 30.10
C GLU A 27 4.44 -40.90 31.55
N GLU A 28 5.29 -40.09 32.19
CA GLU A 28 5.06 -39.55 33.54
C GLU A 28 3.90 -38.53 33.61
N LYS A 29 3.48 -37.97 32.47
CA LYS A 29 2.36 -37.02 32.38
C LYS A 29 1.04 -37.69 31.96
N ILE A 30 1.07 -38.96 31.56
CA ILE A 30 -0.13 -39.70 31.16
C ILE A 30 -0.98 -40.02 32.39
N THR A 31 -2.29 -39.78 32.29
CA THR A 31 -3.29 -40.13 33.29
C THR A 31 -4.46 -40.82 32.61
N GLU A 32 -5.37 -41.40 33.40
CA GLU A 32 -6.66 -41.94 32.90
C GLU A 32 -7.50 -40.93 32.08
N LYS A 33 -7.26 -39.63 32.29
CA LYS A 33 -7.94 -38.53 31.60
C LYS A 33 -7.26 -38.14 30.29
N THR A 34 -6.04 -38.60 30.03
CA THR A 34 -5.30 -38.30 28.81
C THR A 34 -5.98 -38.98 27.61
N LYS A 35 -6.21 -38.24 26.53
CA LYS A 35 -6.89 -38.72 25.31
C LYS A 35 -6.05 -38.61 24.05
N ALA A 36 -5.12 -37.66 24.03
CA ALA A 36 -4.28 -37.42 22.87
C ALA A 36 -2.93 -36.84 23.29
N ILE A 37 -1.93 -37.06 22.44
CA ILE A 37 -0.66 -36.35 22.42
C ILE A 37 -0.70 -35.42 21.21
N LEU A 38 -0.36 -34.15 21.39
CA LEU A 38 -0.15 -33.21 20.30
C LEU A 38 1.34 -32.87 20.27
N ALA A 39 2.00 -33.17 19.15
CA ALA A 39 3.40 -32.81 18.94
C ALA A 39 3.50 -31.79 17.80
N VAL A 40 4.39 -30.82 17.99
CA VAL A 40 4.67 -29.76 17.01
C VAL A 40 6.00 -30.10 16.35
N ASP A 41 6.09 -29.93 15.04
CA ASP A 41 7.36 -29.97 14.30
C ASP A 41 8.02 -28.58 14.35
N VAL A 42 8.65 -28.26 15.48
CA VAL A 42 9.10 -26.92 15.84
C VAL A 42 10.19 -26.41 14.90
N PHE A 43 10.05 -25.17 14.45
CA PHE A 43 10.96 -24.46 13.54
C PHE A 43 11.23 -25.15 12.20
N GLY A 44 10.35 -26.10 11.84
CA GLY A 44 10.49 -26.93 10.66
C GLY A 44 11.24 -28.23 10.91
N GLN A 45 11.67 -28.54 12.14
CA GLN A 45 12.30 -29.79 12.50
C GLN A 45 11.26 -30.80 12.97
N PRO A 46 11.10 -31.93 12.26
CA PRO A 46 10.16 -32.96 12.69
C PRO A 46 10.45 -33.49 14.11
N ALA A 47 9.40 -33.74 14.87
CA ALA A 47 9.49 -34.41 16.17
C ALA A 47 9.95 -35.89 16.02
N ASP A 48 10.29 -36.55 17.13
CA ASP A 48 10.60 -37.98 17.15
C ASP A 48 9.30 -38.80 17.00
N TRP A 49 8.85 -38.91 15.76
CA TRP A 49 7.57 -39.53 15.42
C TRP A 49 7.52 -41.03 15.69
N ASP A 50 8.65 -41.73 15.73
CA ASP A 50 8.66 -43.16 16.06
C ASP A 50 8.39 -43.38 17.54
N LYS A 51 9.11 -42.68 18.44
CA LYS A 51 8.86 -42.79 19.88
C LYS A 51 7.45 -42.30 20.24
N LEU A 52 7.02 -41.18 19.67
CA LEU A 52 5.66 -40.66 19.89
C LEU A 52 4.59 -41.68 19.47
N THR A 53 4.79 -42.33 18.32
CA THR A 53 3.87 -43.38 17.83
C THR A 53 3.88 -44.60 18.75
N GLU A 54 5.04 -45.02 19.24
CA GLU A 54 5.15 -46.16 20.17
C GLU A 54 4.41 -45.88 21.48
N ILE A 55 4.65 -44.72 22.09
CA ILE A 55 3.99 -44.29 23.33
C ILE A 55 2.47 -44.19 23.12
N ALA A 56 2.04 -43.55 22.04
CA ALA A 56 0.62 -43.41 21.73
C ALA A 56 -0.09 -44.76 21.58
N LYS A 57 0.55 -45.72 20.87
CA LYS A 57 0.00 -47.09 20.71
C LYS A 57 -0.06 -47.85 22.04
N ARG A 58 1.02 -47.79 22.83
CA ARG A 58 1.11 -48.49 24.13
C ARG A 58 0.02 -48.04 25.10
N HIS A 59 -0.32 -46.75 25.09
CA HIS A 59 -1.31 -46.14 25.99
C HIS A 59 -2.68 -45.91 25.34
N ASN A 60 -2.90 -46.37 24.11
CA ASN A 60 -4.13 -46.18 23.34
C ASN A 60 -4.58 -44.70 23.27
N LEU A 61 -3.64 -43.81 22.94
CA LEU A 61 -3.85 -42.37 22.78
C LEU A 61 -3.88 -41.97 21.31
N TYR A 62 -4.66 -40.94 20.97
CA TYR A 62 -4.58 -40.31 19.66
C TYR A 62 -3.29 -39.48 19.53
N LEU A 63 -2.75 -39.40 18.33
CA LEU A 63 -1.58 -38.58 18.04
C LEU A 63 -1.95 -37.50 17.04
N ILE A 64 -1.81 -36.23 17.42
CA ILE A 64 -2.11 -35.06 16.59
C ILE A 64 -0.79 -34.41 16.21
N GLU A 65 -0.64 -34.11 14.93
CA GLU A 65 0.57 -33.53 14.37
C GLU A 65 0.35 -32.06 14.00
N ASP A 66 1.13 -31.18 14.62
CA ASP A 66 1.16 -29.77 14.26
C ASP A 66 2.41 -29.48 13.43
N SER A 67 2.27 -29.66 12.13
CA SER A 67 3.30 -29.35 11.14
C SER A 67 3.15 -27.92 10.60
N ALA A 68 2.52 -27.00 11.33
CA ALA A 68 2.31 -25.63 10.88
C ALA A 68 3.61 -24.98 10.37
N GLU A 69 4.75 -25.30 10.98
CA GLU A 69 6.08 -24.79 10.67
C GLU A 69 6.90 -25.68 9.74
N ALA A 70 6.49 -26.92 9.51
CA ALA A 70 7.30 -27.97 8.88
C ALA A 70 6.85 -28.35 7.46
N ILE A 71 6.18 -27.46 6.74
CA ILE A 71 5.75 -27.74 5.37
C ILE A 71 6.95 -28.06 4.47
N GLY A 72 7.00 -29.32 4.01
CA GLY A 72 8.06 -29.88 3.18
C GLY A 72 9.31 -30.39 3.91
N SER A 73 9.27 -30.48 5.25
CA SER A 73 10.23 -31.25 6.04
C SER A 73 9.97 -32.75 5.90
N GLU A 74 11.00 -33.55 6.19
CA GLU A 74 10.92 -35.02 6.14
C GLU A 74 11.62 -35.63 7.37
N TYR A 75 10.98 -36.65 7.94
CA TYR A 75 11.49 -37.51 9.00
C TYR A 75 11.64 -38.93 8.46
N LYS A 76 12.87 -39.46 8.43
CA LYS A 76 13.23 -40.77 7.85
C LYS A 76 12.67 -40.97 6.43
N GLY A 77 12.73 -39.92 5.60
CA GLY A 77 12.22 -39.92 4.22
C GLY A 77 10.69 -39.85 4.10
N ARG A 78 9.95 -39.75 5.22
CA ARG A 78 8.50 -39.54 5.23
C ARG A 78 8.19 -38.05 5.42
N PRO A 79 7.30 -37.45 4.62
CA PRO A 79 6.94 -36.03 4.77
C PRO A 79 6.29 -35.75 6.13
N ALA A 80 6.63 -34.61 6.72
CA ALA A 80 5.83 -34.01 7.78
C ALA A 80 4.37 -33.84 7.31
N GLY A 81 3.43 -33.99 8.23
CA GLY A 81 2.00 -34.10 7.98
C GLY A 81 1.47 -35.52 7.77
N SER A 82 2.28 -36.57 8.01
CA SER A 82 1.95 -37.96 7.68
C SER A 82 2.01 -38.93 8.87
N PHE A 83 2.12 -38.43 10.11
CA PHE A 83 2.39 -39.27 11.28
C PHE A 83 1.21 -39.34 12.26
N GLY A 84 0.44 -38.26 12.39
CA GLY A 84 -0.74 -38.21 13.26
C GLY A 84 -2.01 -38.76 12.62
N ILE A 85 -3.05 -38.96 13.44
CA ILE A 85 -4.43 -39.23 12.96
C ILE A 85 -5.04 -37.99 12.28
N ALA A 86 -4.54 -36.81 12.63
CA ALA A 86 -4.79 -35.56 11.94
C ALA A 86 -3.54 -34.68 12.02
N SER A 87 -3.22 -34.03 10.91
CA SER A 87 -2.06 -33.16 10.80
C SER A 87 -2.47 -31.79 10.28
N VAL A 88 -1.84 -30.71 10.78
CA VAL A 88 -2.18 -29.34 10.39
C VAL A 88 -1.00 -28.57 9.80
N PHE A 89 -1.30 -27.71 8.82
CA PHE A 89 -0.38 -26.74 8.24
C PHE A 89 -0.96 -25.33 8.31
N ALA A 90 -0.12 -24.30 8.41
CA ALA A 90 -0.53 -22.91 8.42
C ALA A 90 -0.01 -22.14 7.21
N PHE A 91 -0.85 -21.25 6.67
CA PHE A 91 -0.55 -20.30 5.59
C PHE A 91 -0.37 -18.87 6.12
N TYR A 92 0.10 -18.72 7.37
CA TYR A 92 0.34 -17.42 8.02
C TYR A 92 1.31 -16.53 7.22
N PRO A 93 1.14 -15.18 7.13
CA PRO A 93 1.81 -14.26 6.19
C PRO A 93 3.34 -14.27 6.14
N ASN A 94 4.01 -14.83 7.15
CA ASN A 94 5.41 -15.25 7.05
C ASN A 94 5.63 -16.36 5.99
N LYS A 95 4.56 -16.76 5.28
CA LYS A 95 4.47 -17.81 4.26
C LYS A 95 3.58 -17.34 3.07
N GLN A 96 4.23 -16.85 2.01
CA GLN A 96 3.82 -16.77 0.59
C GLN A 96 2.72 -15.74 0.19
N LEU A 97 3.03 -14.92 -0.82
CA LEU A 97 2.76 -13.47 -0.83
C LEU A 97 1.94 -13.00 -2.05
N THR A 98 1.05 -12.01 -1.88
CA THR A 98 0.57 -11.14 -2.96
C THR A 98 1.46 -9.90 -2.98
N SER A 99 1.74 -9.31 -4.16
CA SER A 99 2.62 -8.14 -4.22
C SER A 99 2.47 -7.31 -5.50
N VAL A 100 2.93 -6.07 -5.39
CA VAL A 100 3.01 -5.05 -6.44
C VAL A 100 4.47 -4.79 -6.83
N THR A 101 4.70 -4.05 -7.92
CA THR A 101 6.07 -3.74 -8.37
C THR A 101 6.71 -2.59 -7.60
N TYR A 102 8.04 -2.49 -7.67
CA TYR A 102 8.87 -1.46 -7.02
C TYR A 102 8.30 -0.04 -7.18
N ASP A 103 7.95 0.30 -8.42
CA ASP A 103 7.55 1.65 -8.81
C ASP A 103 6.11 2.00 -8.43
N THR A 104 5.37 1.07 -7.79
CA THR A 104 3.97 1.32 -7.42
C THR A 104 3.90 2.48 -6.44
N PRO A 105 3.29 3.62 -6.83
CA PRO A 105 3.18 4.76 -5.96
C PRO A 105 2.12 4.51 -4.89
N VAL A 106 2.42 4.91 -3.66
CA VAL A 106 1.58 4.74 -2.48
C VAL A 106 1.62 6.04 -1.67
N LEU A 107 0.45 6.49 -1.21
CA LEU A 107 0.37 7.62 -0.29
C LEU A 107 0.46 7.06 1.13
N ILE A 108 1.51 7.44 1.84
CA ILE A 108 1.77 7.02 3.21
C ILE A 108 1.76 8.22 4.15
N ARG A 109 1.54 7.95 5.43
CA ARG A 109 1.85 8.87 6.51
C ARG A 109 2.99 8.28 7.32
N GLU A 110 4.10 9.00 7.38
CA GLU A 110 5.27 8.66 8.16
C GLU A 110 5.36 9.62 9.34
N LYS A 111 5.14 9.13 10.55
CA LYS A 111 5.23 9.91 11.80
C LYS A 111 4.45 11.22 11.74
N GLY A 112 3.27 11.21 11.11
CA GLY A 112 2.42 12.38 10.95
C GLY A 112 2.56 13.13 9.61
N VAL A 113 3.62 12.87 8.83
CA VAL A 113 3.89 13.57 7.57
C VAL A 113 3.39 12.73 6.38
N THR A 114 2.49 13.29 5.60
CA THR A 114 1.96 12.61 4.40
C THR A 114 2.92 12.76 3.22
N LYS A 115 3.22 11.64 2.54
CA LYS A 115 4.13 11.60 1.39
C LYS A 115 3.62 10.61 0.33
N LEU A 116 3.76 10.96 -0.94
CA LEU A 116 3.59 10.02 -2.05
C LEU A 116 4.97 9.48 -2.43
N VAL A 117 5.17 8.17 -2.24
CA VAL A 117 6.45 7.50 -2.44
C VAL A 117 6.25 6.25 -3.30
N LYS A 118 7.33 5.70 -3.84
CA LYS A 118 7.30 4.36 -4.42
C LYS A 118 7.42 3.33 -3.29
N ILE A 119 6.61 2.27 -3.35
CA ILE A 119 6.62 1.23 -2.31
C ILE A 119 8.01 0.58 -2.16
N GLY A 120 8.74 0.42 -3.26
CA GLY A 120 10.08 -0.15 -3.24
C GLY A 120 11.10 0.73 -2.52
N GLU A 121 11.08 2.04 -2.77
CA GLU A 121 11.96 3.01 -2.11
C GLU A 121 11.72 3.03 -0.59
N LEU A 122 10.45 3.02 -0.17
CA LEU A 122 10.07 2.94 1.24
C LEU A 122 10.62 1.67 1.89
N MET A 123 10.52 0.54 1.20
CA MET A 123 10.96 -0.74 1.75
C MET A 123 12.47 -0.92 1.81
N ASP A 124 13.19 -0.52 0.77
CA ASP A 124 14.66 -0.57 0.79
C ASP A 124 15.20 0.27 1.96
N PHE A 125 14.65 1.47 2.17
CA PHE A 125 14.97 2.30 3.33
C PHE A 125 14.71 1.59 4.67
N MET A 126 13.57 0.91 4.83
CA MET A 126 13.21 0.27 6.10
C MET A 126 14.03 -1.00 6.38
N ILE A 127 14.36 -1.78 5.35
CA ILE A 127 15.21 -2.98 5.47
C ILE A 127 16.62 -2.61 5.91
N ASP A 128 17.19 -1.55 5.33
CA ASP A 128 18.53 -1.06 5.68
C ASP A 128 18.61 -0.54 7.14
N ASN A 129 17.47 -0.20 7.74
CA ASN A 129 17.38 0.35 9.10
C ASN A 129 16.83 -0.64 10.16
N TYR A 130 16.59 -1.92 9.82
CA TYR A 130 16.13 -2.99 10.73
C TYR A 130 14.91 -2.65 11.60
N TRP A 131 13.98 -1.83 11.11
CA TRP A 131 12.91 -1.24 11.92
C TRP A 131 11.56 -1.94 11.79
N THR A 132 10.83 -2.02 12.90
CA THR A 132 9.36 -2.19 12.89
C THR A 132 8.71 -0.91 12.36
N PRO A 133 7.62 -0.99 11.57
CA PRO A 133 6.94 0.17 10.96
C PRO A 133 6.15 1.05 11.95
N GLU A 134 6.73 1.38 13.11
CA GLU A 134 6.06 2.22 14.09
C GLU A 134 5.85 3.65 13.54
N GLY A 135 4.59 4.08 13.50
CA GLY A 135 4.20 5.39 12.98
C GLY A 135 4.03 5.46 11.46
N TYR A 136 3.96 4.33 10.76
CA TYR A 136 3.62 4.26 9.34
C TYR A 136 2.15 3.89 9.11
N GLU A 137 1.47 4.66 8.29
CA GLU A 137 0.10 4.41 7.85
C GLU A 137 0.01 4.47 6.32
N CYS A 138 -0.87 3.68 5.73
CA CYS A 138 -1.25 3.81 4.32
C CYS A 138 -2.76 4.03 4.19
N LEU A 139 -3.19 4.50 3.02
CA LEU A 139 -4.61 4.55 2.71
C LEU A 139 -5.15 3.15 2.45
N SER A 140 -6.32 2.86 3.02
CA SER A 140 -7.06 1.60 2.91
C SER A 140 -8.54 1.89 2.96
N PHE A 141 -9.42 0.92 2.72
CA PHE A 141 -10.86 1.08 2.92
C PHE A 141 -11.41 0.09 3.94
N ASN A 142 -12.43 0.51 4.69
CA ASN A 142 -13.13 -0.34 5.67
C ASN A 142 -14.29 -1.12 5.02
N GLN A 143 -14.96 -1.96 5.79
CA GLN A 143 -16.08 -2.79 5.31
C GLN A 143 -17.27 -1.98 4.77
N ASN A 144 -17.40 -0.70 5.17
CA ASN A 144 -18.43 0.22 4.68
C ASN A 144 -18.02 0.96 3.39
N GLY A 145 -16.80 0.71 2.89
CA GLY A 145 -16.21 1.39 1.74
C GLY A 145 -15.85 2.85 2.00
N GLU A 146 -15.54 3.18 3.25
CA GLU A 146 -14.92 4.47 3.60
C GLU A 146 -13.41 4.30 3.51
N VAL A 147 -12.74 5.25 2.85
CA VAL A 147 -11.28 5.24 2.78
C VAL A 147 -10.76 5.84 4.08
N VAL A 148 -9.77 5.20 4.70
CA VAL A 148 -9.21 5.54 6.01
C VAL A 148 -7.69 5.35 6.01
N TRP A 149 -7.01 5.93 6.99
CA TRP A 149 -5.61 5.63 7.28
C TRP A 149 -5.53 4.34 8.09
N GLY A 150 -4.85 3.33 7.56
CA GLY A 150 -4.60 2.04 8.19
C GLY A 150 -3.14 1.93 8.63
N LYS A 151 -2.91 1.35 9.81
CA LYS A 151 -1.55 1.11 10.33
C LYS A 151 -0.88 -0.01 9.54
N ILE A 152 0.36 0.25 9.13
CA ILE A 152 1.21 -0.75 8.50
C ILE A 152 1.91 -1.51 9.64
N ASP A 153 1.68 -2.82 9.71
CA ASP A 153 2.30 -3.69 10.71
C ASP A 153 3.59 -4.34 10.19
N THR A 154 3.60 -4.65 8.90
CA THR A 154 4.69 -5.40 8.25
C THR A 154 4.91 -4.92 6.83
N PHE A 155 6.17 -4.89 6.42
CA PHE A 155 6.59 -4.72 5.02
C PHE A 155 7.06 -6.05 4.44
N ILE A 156 6.71 -6.33 3.19
CA ILE A 156 6.94 -7.63 2.57
C ILE A 156 7.72 -7.47 1.26
N LYS A 157 8.95 -7.99 1.19
CA LYS A 157 9.78 -8.04 -0.03
C LYS A 157 9.98 -9.48 -0.47
N HIS A 158 9.73 -9.79 -1.73
CA HIS A 158 10.11 -11.09 -2.27
C HIS A 158 10.40 -11.09 -3.76
N GLU A 159 11.25 -12.02 -4.17
CA GLU A 159 11.62 -12.16 -5.57
C GLU A 159 10.65 -13.10 -6.31
N ILE A 160 10.26 -12.70 -7.52
CA ILE A 160 9.45 -13.52 -8.41
C ILE A 160 10.17 -13.79 -9.74
N HIS A 161 9.75 -14.89 -10.34
CA HIS A 161 10.00 -15.20 -11.73
C HIS A 161 8.64 -15.56 -12.36
N SER A 162 7.89 -14.55 -12.78
CA SER A 162 6.49 -14.70 -13.21
C SER A 162 6.11 -13.61 -14.22
N GLU A 163 4.91 -13.70 -14.76
CA GLU A 163 4.34 -12.64 -15.58
C GLU A 163 3.69 -11.57 -14.70
N LEU A 164 3.98 -10.31 -15.01
CA LEU A 164 3.25 -9.15 -14.51
C LEU A 164 2.12 -8.80 -15.46
N LEU A 165 1.05 -8.28 -14.88
CA LEU A 165 -0.11 -7.72 -15.55
C LEU A 165 -0.10 -6.21 -15.33
N LYS A 166 0.14 -5.44 -16.38
CA LYS A 166 -0.10 -4.00 -16.38
C LYS A 166 -1.55 -3.76 -16.78
N ILE A 167 -2.34 -3.24 -15.84
CA ILE A 167 -3.77 -3.01 -16.00
C ILE A 167 -4.00 -1.51 -16.15
N THR A 168 -4.55 -1.10 -17.28
CA THR A 168 -4.95 0.30 -17.52
C THR A 168 -6.47 0.40 -17.45
N LEU A 169 -6.96 1.28 -16.59
CA LEU A 169 -8.37 1.57 -16.38
C LEU A 169 -8.82 2.79 -17.18
N GLU A 170 -10.13 3.01 -17.23
CA GLU A 170 -10.71 4.30 -17.62
C GLU A 170 -10.06 5.46 -16.87
N LYS A 171 -10.07 6.64 -17.51
CA LYS A 171 -9.41 7.86 -17.00
C LYS A 171 -7.89 7.69 -16.78
N GLY A 172 -7.27 6.66 -17.34
CA GLY A 172 -5.82 6.46 -17.38
C GLY A 172 -5.18 6.11 -16.04
N ARG A 173 -5.95 5.53 -15.10
CA ARG A 173 -5.37 4.92 -13.90
C ARG A 173 -4.70 3.61 -14.26
N GLU A 174 -3.53 3.33 -13.69
CA GLU A 174 -2.75 2.14 -14.02
C GLU A 174 -2.18 1.49 -12.76
N VAL A 175 -2.14 0.17 -12.75
CA VAL A 175 -1.38 -0.60 -11.77
C VAL A 175 -0.71 -1.79 -12.43
N GLU A 176 0.46 -2.15 -11.92
CA GLU A 176 1.15 -3.36 -12.32
C GLU A 176 1.21 -4.35 -11.16
N ILE A 177 0.65 -5.54 -11.40
CA ILE A 177 0.48 -6.56 -10.37
C ILE A 177 0.92 -7.92 -10.88
N THR A 178 1.20 -8.85 -9.97
CA THR A 178 1.41 -10.26 -10.35
C THR A 178 0.09 -10.93 -10.73
N LYS A 179 0.15 -12.03 -11.50
CA LYS A 179 -1.03 -12.88 -11.80
C LYS A 179 -1.79 -13.37 -10.56
N SER A 180 -1.11 -13.44 -9.42
CA SER A 180 -1.62 -13.93 -8.15
C SER A 180 -2.09 -12.81 -7.21
N HIS A 181 -1.85 -11.55 -7.54
CA HIS A 181 -2.31 -10.44 -6.71
C HIS A 181 -3.82 -10.23 -6.91
N SER A 182 -4.55 -10.07 -5.80
CA SER A 182 -5.98 -9.77 -5.83
C SER A 182 -6.23 -8.26 -5.89
N VAL A 183 -7.22 -7.87 -6.68
CA VAL A 183 -7.78 -6.52 -6.70
C VAL A 183 -9.27 -6.60 -6.39
N PHE A 184 -9.89 -5.47 -6.10
CA PHE A 184 -11.31 -5.44 -5.74
C PHE A 184 -12.19 -5.07 -6.95
N THR A 185 -13.34 -5.73 -7.06
CA THR A 185 -14.42 -5.49 -8.01
C THR A 185 -15.75 -5.40 -7.25
N VAL A 186 -16.84 -5.17 -7.96
CA VAL A 186 -18.19 -5.18 -7.40
C VAL A 186 -19.01 -6.27 -8.10
N LYS A 187 -19.55 -7.20 -7.32
CA LYS A 187 -20.43 -8.27 -7.80
C LYS A 187 -21.58 -8.47 -6.82
N ASP A 188 -22.79 -8.57 -7.35
CA ASP A 188 -24.03 -8.75 -6.56
C ASP A 188 -24.19 -7.65 -5.49
N GLY A 189 -23.86 -6.42 -5.86
CA GLY A 189 -23.92 -5.25 -4.98
C GLY A 189 -22.89 -5.23 -3.84
N LYS A 190 -21.91 -6.14 -3.83
CA LYS A 190 -20.89 -6.26 -2.78
C LYS A 190 -19.48 -6.13 -3.35
N ILE A 191 -18.57 -5.61 -2.54
CA ILE A 191 -17.14 -5.63 -2.84
C ILE A 191 -16.68 -7.09 -2.87
N ARG A 192 -15.95 -7.49 -3.91
CA ARG A 192 -15.38 -8.82 -4.08
C ARG A 192 -13.94 -8.72 -4.54
N GLU A 193 -13.13 -9.69 -4.18
CA GLU A 193 -11.79 -9.83 -4.71
C GLU A 193 -11.79 -10.60 -6.03
N VAL A 194 -10.89 -10.23 -6.93
CA VAL A 194 -10.57 -10.94 -8.15
C VAL A 194 -9.06 -10.99 -8.31
N LEU A 195 -8.55 -12.21 -8.53
CA LEU A 195 -7.15 -12.44 -8.86
C LEU A 195 -6.79 -11.82 -10.22
N GLY A 196 -5.60 -11.25 -10.32
CA GLY A 196 -5.09 -10.64 -11.54
C GLY A 196 -5.22 -11.55 -12.78
N LYS A 197 -4.91 -12.85 -12.64
CA LYS A 197 -5.04 -13.82 -13.74
C LYS A 197 -6.47 -14.01 -14.29
N ASN A 198 -7.48 -13.63 -13.51
CA ASN A 198 -8.89 -13.78 -13.87
C ASN A 198 -9.49 -12.49 -14.45
N LEU A 199 -8.74 -11.37 -14.40
CA LEU A 199 -9.19 -10.09 -14.94
C LEU A 199 -9.25 -10.12 -16.46
N LYS A 200 -10.26 -9.43 -17.00
CA LYS A 200 -10.49 -9.25 -18.42
C LYS A 200 -10.75 -7.78 -18.73
N GLU A 201 -10.41 -7.37 -19.95
CA GLU A 201 -10.82 -6.07 -20.45
C GLU A 201 -12.35 -5.96 -20.40
N GLY A 202 -12.83 -4.83 -19.90
CA GLY A 202 -14.26 -4.62 -19.64
C GLY A 202 -14.72 -4.94 -18.22
N ASP A 203 -13.93 -5.65 -17.40
CA ASP A 203 -14.23 -5.80 -15.97
C ASP A 203 -14.12 -4.44 -15.26
N TYR A 204 -14.74 -4.31 -14.09
CA TYR A 204 -14.68 -3.09 -13.28
C TYR A 204 -13.78 -3.30 -12.05
N LEU A 205 -12.85 -2.39 -11.81
CA LEU A 205 -12.06 -2.36 -10.58
C LEU A 205 -12.51 -1.25 -9.65
N LEU A 206 -12.45 -1.53 -8.34
CA LEU A 206 -12.75 -0.60 -7.27
C LEU A 206 -11.59 0.38 -7.11
N VAL A 207 -11.92 1.66 -7.08
CA VAL A 207 -10.94 2.74 -6.94
C VAL A 207 -11.47 3.81 -5.99
N PRO A 208 -10.59 4.59 -5.34
CA PRO A 208 -11.03 5.73 -4.57
C PRO A 208 -11.66 6.82 -5.46
N ARG A 209 -12.86 7.23 -5.06
CA ARG A 209 -13.55 8.43 -5.51
C ARG A 209 -13.11 9.64 -4.70
N ARG A 210 -12.88 9.44 -3.41
CA ARG A 210 -12.41 10.43 -2.45
C ARG A 210 -11.36 9.80 -1.54
N LEU A 211 -10.43 10.62 -1.07
CA LEU A 211 -9.49 10.26 -0.01
C LEU A 211 -9.83 11.04 1.26
N PRO A 212 -9.41 10.56 2.45
CA PRO A 212 -9.60 11.26 3.71
C PRO A 212 -9.12 12.71 3.64
N SER A 213 -9.96 13.64 4.08
CA SER A 213 -9.55 15.02 4.28
C SER A 213 -8.75 15.17 5.58
N THR A 214 -7.84 16.12 5.62
CA THR A 214 -7.05 16.43 6.82
C THR A 214 -7.92 17.08 7.89
N LEU A 215 -7.99 16.47 9.08
CA LEU A 215 -8.77 16.99 10.21
C LEU A 215 -8.07 18.12 10.97
N LYS A 216 -6.73 18.19 10.91
CA LYS A 216 -5.90 19.21 11.55
C LYS A 216 -4.92 19.80 10.53
N PRO A 217 -5.33 20.86 9.81
CA PRO A 217 -4.47 21.49 8.82
C PRO A 217 -3.17 22.01 9.41
N ILE A 218 -2.07 21.87 8.66
CA ILE A 218 -0.81 22.54 8.97
C ILE A 218 -0.99 24.04 8.67
N GLU A 219 -0.97 24.86 9.72
CA GLU A 219 -1.06 26.32 9.61
C GLU A 219 0.32 26.99 9.64
N LYS A 220 1.32 26.29 10.16
CA LYS A 220 2.64 26.85 10.43
C LYS A 220 3.71 25.75 10.47
N ILE A 221 4.91 26.06 9.97
CA ILE A 221 6.07 25.17 10.03
C ILE A 221 7.26 25.86 10.71
N ASP A 222 8.09 25.07 11.37
CA ASP A 222 9.44 25.48 11.77
C ASP A 222 10.39 25.11 10.62
N ILE A 223 11.02 26.10 9.99
CA ILE A 223 11.93 25.85 8.87
C ILE A 223 13.16 25.04 9.29
N LEU A 224 13.51 25.01 10.58
CA LEU A 224 14.62 24.20 11.11
C LEU A 224 14.39 22.69 10.96
N ASP A 225 13.15 22.26 10.72
CA ASP A 225 12.84 20.86 10.42
C ASP A 225 13.18 20.49 8.98
N TYR A 226 13.46 21.49 8.13
CA TYR A 226 13.67 21.34 6.69
C TYR A 226 15.00 21.93 6.20
N ILE A 227 15.88 22.37 7.10
CA ILE A 227 17.20 22.92 6.73
C ILE A 227 18.28 22.39 7.68
N SER A 228 19.52 22.32 7.21
CA SER A 228 20.66 21.89 7.99
C SER A 228 20.99 22.87 9.10
N LYS A 229 20.94 22.38 10.35
CA LYS A 229 21.29 23.13 11.55
C LYS A 229 22.78 23.42 11.65
N GLU A 230 23.62 22.71 10.90
CA GLU A 230 25.08 22.86 10.93
C GLU A 230 25.53 24.20 10.36
N ASN A 231 24.82 24.74 9.38
CA ASN A 231 25.23 25.93 8.63
C ASN A 231 24.51 27.21 9.05
N VAL A 232 23.71 27.17 10.12
CA VAL A 232 22.89 28.30 10.56
C VAL A 232 23.12 28.67 12.03
N LYS A 233 22.88 29.94 12.35
CA LYS A 233 22.62 30.46 13.69
C LYS A 233 21.12 30.78 13.77
N TYR A 234 20.45 30.40 14.84
CA TYR A 234 19.03 30.67 15.01
C TYR A 234 18.70 31.10 16.43
N ASN A 235 17.61 31.85 16.58
CA ASN A 235 16.98 32.15 17.85
C ASN A 235 15.50 31.72 17.81
N ASN A 236 14.66 32.28 18.66
CA ASN A 236 13.24 31.93 18.69
C ASN A 236 12.50 32.33 17.41
N ASP A 237 12.94 33.37 16.69
CA ASP A 237 12.17 33.96 15.59
C ASP A 237 12.89 33.92 14.23
N LYS A 238 14.22 33.81 14.22
CA LYS A 238 15.06 34.04 13.04
C LYS A 238 16.06 32.92 12.84
N VAL A 239 16.33 32.62 11.57
CA VAL A 239 17.42 31.74 11.13
C VAL A 239 18.33 32.53 10.17
N ILE A 240 19.64 32.43 10.40
CA ILE A 240 20.69 33.18 9.71
C ILE A 240 21.77 32.18 9.27
N LEU A 241 22.21 32.23 8.02
CA LEU A 241 23.37 31.45 7.57
C LEU A 241 24.63 31.89 8.31
N LYS A 242 25.47 30.94 8.76
CA LYS A 242 26.75 31.23 9.41
C LYS A 242 27.69 32.04 8.52
N SER A 243 27.65 31.82 7.21
CA SER A 243 28.40 32.60 6.21
C SER A 243 27.96 34.06 6.12
N ASN A 244 26.75 34.41 6.60
CA ASN A 244 26.23 35.78 6.58
C ASN A 244 26.70 36.63 7.79
N GLY A 245 27.68 36.18 8.60
CA GLY A 245 28.37 37.10 9.51
C GLY A 245 29.14 36.49 10.69
N VAL A 246 30.45 36.72 10.68
CA VAL A 246 31.18 37.31 11.81
C VAL A 246 31.45 38.77 11.39
N GLY A 247 30.81 39.75 12.06
CA GLY A 247 30.96 41.19 11.75
C GLY A 247 29.61 41.88 11.46
N GLY A 248 29.31 42.95 12.19
CA GLY A 248 27.98 43.56 12.31
C GLY A 248 27.46 44.32 11.09
N GLY A 249 26.12 44.41 11.02
CA GLY A 249 25.36 45.25 10.08
C GLY A 249 24.31 44.47 9.26
N GLY A 250 23.07 44.37 9.77
CA GLY A 250 21.87 44.13 8.92
C GLY A 250 21.79 42.80 8.14
N GLY A 251 22.19 41.66 8.72
CA GLY A 251 22.21 40.38 8.01
C GLY A 251 20.84 39.86 7.55
N LYS A 252 20.75 39.42 6.28
CA LYS A 252 19.58 38.70 5.71
C LYS A 252 19.25 37.49 6.59
N TYR A 253 18.00 37.42 7.06
CA TYR A 253 17.49 36.33 7.91
C TYR A 253 16.14 35.83 7.38
N VAL A 254 15.85 34.54 7.61
CA VAL A 254 14.54 33.95 7.35
C VAL A 254 13.79 33.83 8.67
N ASN A 255 12.49 34.13 8.68
CA ASN A 255 11.66 33.84 9.84
C ASN A 255 11.67 32.32 10.09
N ARG A 256 12.06 31.91 11.30
CA ARG A 256 12.09 30.49 11.69
C ARG A 256 10.75 29.81 11.45
N TYR A 257 9.71 30.57 11.67
CA TYR A 257 8.35 30.12 11.74
C TYR A 257 7.57 30.68 10.55
N LEU A 258 7.24 29.82 9.59
CA LEU A 258 6.58 30.23 8.35
C LEU A 258 5.11 29.82 8.38
N ASN A 259 4.21 30.76 8.09
CA ASN A 259 2.79 30.46 7.97
C ASN A 259 2.54 29.69 6.67
N VAL A 260 1.79 28.59 6.77
CA VAL A 260 1.32 27.82 5.64
C VAL A 260 -0.04 28.37 5.24
N ASP A 261 -0.03 29.53 4.59
CA ASP A 261 -1.21 30.24 4.12
C ASP A 261 -1.38 30.15 2.60
N LYS A 262 -2.44 30.78 2.07
CA LYS A 262 -2.71 30.83 0.64
C LYS A 262 -1.54 31.39 -0.18
N LYS A 263 -0.78 32.36 0.37
CA LYS A 263 0.32 33.01 -0.35
C LYS A 263 1.48 32.04 -0.52
N LEU A 264 1.90 31.39 0.57
CA LEU A 264 2.96 30.38 0.49
C LEU A 264 2.56 29.21 -0.39
N CYS A 265 1.33 28.69 -0.23
CA CYS A 265 0.85 27.56 -1.02
C CYS A 265 0.81 27.91 -2.52
N LYS A 266 0.34 29.11 -2.88
CA LYS A 266 0.34 29.58 -4.27
C LYS A 266 1.75 29.75 -4.83
N LEU A 267 2.68 30.30 -4.05
CA LEU A 267 4.09 30.41 -4.46
C LEU A 267 4.75 29.04 -4.68
N LEU A 268 4.46 28.05 -3.82
CA LEU A 268 4.89 26.67 -4.00
C LEU A 268 4.32 26.07 -5.30
N GLY A 269 3.06 26.38 -5.63
CA GLY A 269 2.45 26.00 -6.91
C GLY A 269 3.22 26.55 -8.10
N TYR A 270 3.52 27.85 -8.09
CA TYR A 270 4.36 28.49 -9.11
C TYR A 270 5.76 27.87 -9.18
N PHE A 271 6.37 27.51 -8.06
CA PHE A 271 7.71 26.92 -8.07
C PHE A 271 7.72 25.50 -8.63
N VAL A 272 6.67 24.74 -8.37
CA VAL A 272 6.53 23.38 -8.90
C VAL A 272 6.33 23.42 -10.41
N ALA A 273 5.63 24.44 -10.93
CA ALA A 273 5.48 24.68 -12.38
C ALA A 273 6.76 25.24 -13.01
N GLU A 274 7.13 26.47 -12.65
CA GLU A 274 8.09 27.31 -13.38
C GLU A 274 9.39 27.56 -12.58
N GLY A 275 9.52 26.91 -11.43
CA GLY A 275 10.60 27.15 -10.49
C GLY A 275 11.84 26.31 -10.73
N SER A 276 13.00 26.91 -10.52
CA SER A 276 14.31 26.26 -10.50
C SER A 276 15.17 26.83 -9.36
N TYR A 277 16.20 26.08 -8.98
CA TYR A 277 17.18 26.53 -7.99
C TYR A 277 18.26 27.33 -8.69
N ASP A 278 18.46 28.56 -8.24
CA ASP A 278 19.46 29.44 -8.82
C ASP A 278 20.88 29.06 -8.37
N THR A 279 21.86 29.29 -9.23
CA THR A 279 23.29 29.04 -8.94
C THR A 279 23.82 29.84 -7.74
N GLY A 280 23.26 31.01 -7.45
CA GLY A 280 23.56 31.81 -6.25
C GLY A 280 22.82 31.32 -4.99
N GLY A 281 22.08 30.22 -5.08
CA GLY A 281 21.36 29.57 -3.99
C GLY A 281 19.94 30.08 -3.76
N GLY A 282 19.43 31.02 -4.55
CA GLY A 282 18.05 31.52 -4.46
C GLY A 282 17.03 30.69 -5.24
N LEU A 283 15.78 31.14 -5.23
CA LEU A 283 14.70 30.60 -6.05
C LEU A 283 14.60 31.42 -7.34
N ARG A 284 14.42 30.76 -8.48
CA ARG A 284 14.17 31.38 -9.78
C ARG A 284 12.86 30.86 -10.36
N PHE A 285 12.00 31.75 -10.83
CA PHE A 285 10.76 31.42 -11.53
C PHE A 285 10.84 32.01 -12.94
N THR A 286 10.63 31.20 -13.98
CA THR A 286 10.80 31.65 -15.36
C THR A 286 9.47 31.59 -16.11
N PHE A 287 9.07 32.68 -16.74
CA PHE A 287 7.81 32.80 -17.48
C PHE A 287 8.05 33.29 -18.91
N GLY A 288 7.05 33.19 -19.79
CA GLY A 288 7.09 33.80 -21.12
C GLY A 288 7.08 35.34 -21.04
N LEU A 289 7.68 36.03 -22.03
CA LEU A 289 7.68 37.50 -22.06
C LEU A 289 6.27 38.12 -22.07
N ASN A 290 5.31 37.43 -22.68
CA ASN A 290 3.90 37.84 -22.71
C ASN A 290 3.18 37.73 -21.34
N GLU A 291 3.81 37.11 -20.35
CA GLU A 291 3.26 36.91 -18.99
C GLU A 291 3.84 37.89 -17.97
N LYS A 292 4.64 38.85 -18.43
CA LYS A 292 5.33 39.85 -17.59
C LYS A 292 4.37 40.67 -16.73
N ASP A 293 3.20 41.02 -17.25
CA ASP A 293 2.22 41.86 -16.55
C ASP A 293 1.17 41.05 -15.77
N THR A 294 1.25 39.72 -15.81
CA THR A 294 0.35 38.81 -15.09
C THR A 294 1.11 38.07 -13.99
N TYR A 295 1.68 36.91 -14.29
CA TYR A 295 2.24 35.99 -13.30
C TYR A 295 3.56 36.47 -12.72
N VAL A 296 4.40 37.13 -13.52
CA VAL A 296 5.66 37.73 -13.03
C VAL A 296 5.38 38.76 -11.93
N LYS A 297 4.37 39.62 -12.13
CA LYS A 297 3.95 40.61 -11.12
C LYS A 297 3.43 39.93 -9.86
N GLU A 298 2.55 38.94 -10.01
CA GLU A 298 1.96 38.20 -8.89
C GLU A 298 3.04 37.47 -8.06
N VAL A 299 3.94 36.72 -8.71
CA VAL A 299 5.05 36.03 -8.03
C VAL A 299 5.97 37.01 -7.32
N THR A 300 6.25 38.16 -7.93
CA THR A 300 7.04 39.24 -7.31
C THR A 300 6.38 39.75 -6.02
N GLU A 301 5.07 40.01 -6.04
CA GLU A 301 4.31 40.46 -4.87
C GLU A 301 4.24 39.37 -3.79
N LEU A 302 4.05 38.10 -4.16
CA LEU A 302 4.09 36.97 -3.24
C LEU A 302 5.45 36.87 -2.53
N CYS A 303 6.55 36.94 -3.28
CA CYS A 303 7.90 36.87 -2.72
C CYS A 303 8.17 38.00 -1.74
N LYS A 304 7.82 39.25 -2.10
CA LYS A 304 7.95 40.42 -1.22
C LYS A 304 7.07 40.32 0.02
N SER A 305 5.86 39.77 -0.11
CA SER A 305 4.95 39.61 1.03
C SER A 305 5.40 38.52 1.99
N ILE A 306 5.95 37.41 1.50
CA ILE A 306 6.36 36.27 2.33
C ILE A 306 7.73 36.56 2.96
N TRP A 307 8.64 37.17 2.20
CA TRP A 307 10.02 37.45 2.61
C TRP A 307 10.39 38.92 2.37
N PRO A 308 9.84 39.86 3.17
CA PRO A 308 10.05 41.29 2.97
C PRO A 308 11.52 41.75 3.13
N ASN A 309 12.36 40.93 3.77
CA ASN A 309 13.78 41.21 3.98
C ASN A 309 14.68 40.74 2.82
N TYR A 310 14.10 40.15 1.77
CA TYR A 310 14.83 39.70 0.60
C TYR A 310 14.44 40.53 -0.60
N GLU A 311 15.46 41.03 -1.29
CA GLU A 311 15.26 41.66 -2.60
C GLU A 311 14.73 40.64 -3.60
N VAL A 312 13.82 41.12 -4.46
CA VAL A 312 13.24 40.34 -5.55
C VAL A 312 13.63 41.02 -6.85
N SER A 313 14.39 40.32 -7.69
CA SER A 313 14.86 40.82 -8.98
C SER A 313 14.02 40.25 -10.11
N VAL A 314 13.64 41.10 -11.07
CA VAL A 314 12.94 40.68 -12.29
C VAL A 314 13.87 40.91 -13.47
N ILE A 315 14.25 39.84 -14.15
CA ILE A 315 15.28 39.84 -15.19
C ILE A 315 14.65 39.34 -16.50
N PRO A 316 14.39 40.23 -17.47
CA PRO A 316 13.96 39.83 -18.80
C PRO A 316 15.14 39.26 -19.61
N ASP A 317 14.87 38.23 -20.40
CA ASP A 317 15.76 37.69 -21.43
C ASP A 317 15.05 37.74 -22.79
N GLU A 318 15.36 38.77 -23.57
CA GLU A 318 14.78 38.99 -24.90
C GLU A 318 15.16 37.88 -25.90
N LYS A 319 16.32 37.24 -25.74
CA LYS A 319 16.78 36.18 -26.66
C LYS A 319 16.01 34.88 -26.43
N MET A 320 15.77 34.52 -25.17
CA MET A 320 14.97 33.35 -24.81
C MET A 320 13.47 33.63 -24.77
N HIS A 321 13.06 34.85 -25.07
CA HIS A 321 11.68 35.32 -24.99
C HIS A 321 11.02 35.04 -23.62
N SER A 322 11.77 35.23 -22.53
CA SER A 322 11.37 34.88 -21.17
C SER A 322 11.64 35.99 -20.15
N VAL A 323 11.04 35.88 -18.96
CA VAL A 323 11.30 36.74 -17.80
C VAL A 323 11.48 35.88 -16.55
N SER A 324 12.59 36.08 -15.84
CA SER A 324 12.86 35.42 -14.56
C SER A 324 12.55 36.33 -13.37
N VAL A 325 11.85 35.80 -12.37
CA VAL A 325 11.78 36.37 -11.02
C VAL A 325 12.75 35.62 -10.13
N MET A 326 13.68 36.32 -9.49
CA MET A 326 14.67 35.74 -8.56
C MET A 326 14.43 36.26 -7.16
N CYS A 327 14.36 35.38 -6.16
CA CYS A 327 14.17 35.76 -4.77
C CYS A 327 14.87 34.82 -3.79
N GLY A 328 15.05 35.26 -2.55
CA GLY A 328 15.57 34.42 -1.47
C GLY A 328 17.09 34.18 -1.56
N GLY A 329 17.51 33.03 -1.03
CA GLY A 329 18.91 32.59 -0.94
C GLY A 329 18.99 31.14 -0.46
N ILE A 330 20.17 30.63 -0.11
CA ILE A 330 20.44 29.18 0.11
C ILE A 330 19.38 28.50 0.99
N LEU A 331 18.98 29.12 2.11
CA LEU A 331 17.96 28.55 3.01
C LEU A 331 16.58 28.34 2.36
N HIS A 332 16.22 29.16 1.38
CA HIS A 332 14.96 29.03 0.65
C HIS A 332 15.01 27.84 -0.32
N SER A 333 16.13 27.70 -1.03
CA SER A 333 16.36 26.56 -1.91
C SER A 333 16.37 25.26 -1.12
N GLU A 334 17.07 25.23 0.01
CA GLU A 334 17.10 24.07 0.90
C GLU A 334 15.71 23.74 1.45
N LEU A 335 14.96 24.75 1.92
CA LEU A 335 13.58 24.59 2.37
C LEU A 335 12.70 24.01 1.26
N PHE A 336 12.70 24.59 0.06
CA PHE A 336 11.85 24.13 -1.05
C PHE A 336 12.23 22.71 -1.49
N TYR A 337 13.53 22.41 -1.54
CA TYR A 337 14.05 21.09 -1.84
C TYR A 337 13.58 20.05 -0.81
N ASN A 338 13.75 20.31 0.48
CA ASN A 338 13.39 19.40 1.57
C ASN A 338 11.87 19.33 1.82
N LEU A 339 11.11 20.33 1.36
CA LEU A 339 9.65 20.25 1.25
C LEU A 339 9.19 19.31 0.13
N GLY A 340 10.09 18.81 -0.73
CA GLY A 340 9.76 17.87 -1.79
C GLY A 340 9.29 18.53 -3.10
N CYS A 341 9.66 19.79 -3.35
CA CYS A 341 9.35 20.47 -4.61
C CYS A 341 10.04 19.84 -5.84
N GLY A 342 11.07 19.01 -5.64
CA GLY A 342 11.80 18.29 -6.69
C GLY A 342 12.97 19.06 -7.29
N LYS A 343 14.02 18.33 -7.67
CA LYS A 343 15.32 18.89 -8.10
C LYS A 343 15.34 19.44 -9.53
N ASP A 344 14.57 18.83 -10.42
CA ASP A 344 14.50 19.11 -11.85
C ASP A 344 13.08 18.83 -12.37
N VAL A 345 12.85 19.07 -13.66
CA VAL A 345 11.53 18.93 -14.32
C VAL A 345 10.95 17.52 -14.27
N TYR A 346 11.77 16.49 -14.08
CA TYR A 346 11.32 15.09 -14.01
C TYR A 346 11.01 14.65 -12.57
N ASP A 347 11.60 15.31 -11.56
CA ASP A 347 11.44 15.00 -10.13
C ASP A 347 10.47 15.93 -9.39
N LYS A 348 9.91 16.95 -10.06
CA LYS A 348 8.87 17.81 -9.48
C LYS A 348 7.75 16.99 -8.83
N GLY A 349 7.22 17.48 -7.72
CA GLY A 349 6.18 16.78 -6.96
C GLY A 349 5.35 17.72 -6.10
N ILE A 350 4.31 17.16 -5.48
CA ILE A 350 3.50 17.89 -4.50
C ILE A 350 4.32 18.04 -3.21
N PRO A 351 4.58 19.28 -2.74
CA PRO A 351 5.33 19.49 -1.52
C PRO A 351 4.64 18.86 -0.30
N TYR A 352 5.40 18.27 0.63
CA TYR A 352 4.88 17.44 1.72
C TYR A 352 3.84 18.15 2.58
N ILE A 353 4.05 19.44 2.84
CA ILE A 353 3.12 20.23 3.66
C ILE A 353 1.74 20.39 2.99
N ILE A 354 1.66 20.39 1.66
CA ILE A 354 0.41 20.65 0.92
C ILE A 354 -0.64 19.57 1.18
N TRP A 355 -0.22 18.31 1.32
CA TRP A 355 -1.12 17.17 1.59
C TRP A 355 -2.01 17.43 2.81
N ASP A 356 -1.44 18.04 3.85
CA ASP A 356 -2.11 18.27 5.13
C ASP A 356 -2.49 19.73 5.37
N THR A 357 -2.71 20.53 4.31
CA THR A 357 -3.28 21.89 4.43
C THR A 357 -4.81 21.93 4.31
N SER A 358 -5.42 23.08 4.59
CA SER A 358 -6.85 23.31 4.36
C SER A 358 -7.22 23.21 2.87
N TYR A 359 -8.51 23.04 2.59
CA TYR A 359 -9.02 23.03 1.22
C TYR A 359 -8.59 24.30 0.45
N GLU A 360 -8.71 25.46 1.07
CA GLU A 360 -8.38 26.75 0.48
C GLU A 360 -6.88 26.88 0.13
N ASN A 361 -6.02 26.30 0.95
CA ASN A 361 -4.57 26.30 0.74
C ASN A 361 -4.17 25.31 -0.36
N LYS A 362 -4.75 24.11 -0.38
CA LYS A 362 -4.62 23.16 -1.51
C LYS A 362 -5.05 23.80 -2.83
N MET A 363 -6.16 24.54 -2.80
CA MET A 363 -6.67 25.29 -3.94
C MET A 363 -5.70 26.38 -4.41
N ALA A 364 -5.13 27.16 -3.49
CA ALA A 364 -4.15 28.18 -3.81
C ALA A 364 -2.89 27.57 -4.46
N PHE A 365 -2.43 26.42 -3.98
CA PHE A 365 -1.34 25.67 -4.60
C PHE A 365 -1.68 25.22 -6.03
N ILE A 366 -2.84 24.61 -6.24
CA ILE A 366 -3.29 24.18 -7.57
C ILE A 366 -3.45 25.37 -8.51
N GLU A 367 -3.93 26.52 -8.01
CA GLU A 367 -4.04 27.74 -8.81
C GLU A 367 -2.67 28.23 -9.28
N GLY A 368 -1.67 28.29 -8.39
CA GLY A 368 -0.30 28.65 -8.76
C GLY A 368 0.29 27.68 -9.79
N LEU A 369 0.10 26.37 -9.59
CA LEU A 369 0.53 25.32 -10.51
C LEU A 369 -0.13 25.46 -11.90
N MET A 370 -1.44 25.71 -11.95
CA MET A 370 -2.20 25.86 -13.19
C MET A 370 -1.95 27.21 -13.89
N ASN A 371 -1.52 28.23 -13.16
CA ASN A 371 -1.14 29.50 -13.76
C ASN A 371 0.21 29.43 -14.45
N GLY A 372 1.16 28.64 -13.93
CA GLY A 372 2.43 28.36 -14.63
C GLY A 372 2.24 27.41 -15.81
N ASP A 373 1.97 26.13 -15.52
CA ASP A 373 1.99 25.06 -16.54
C ASP A 373 0.60 24.65 -17.07
N GLY A 374 -0.47 25.29 -16.60
CA GLY A 374 -1.84 24.86 -16.86
C GLY A 374 -2.45 25.45 -18.13
N HIS A 375 -3.19 24.61 -18.87
CA HIS A 375 -4.00 25.04 -20.01
C HIS A 375 -5.49 25.01 -19.65
N ARG A 376 -6.16 26.15 -19.82
CA ARG A 376 -7.62 26.26 -19.63
C ARG A 376 -8.34 26.27 -20.97
N ARG A 377 -9.36 25.43 -21.12
CA ARG A 377 -10.20 25.36 -22.34
C ARG A 377 -11.67 25.23 -21.96
N SER A 378 -12.57 25.58 -22.88
CA SER A 378 -13.99 25.26 -22.77
C SER A 378 -14.32 24.17 -23.78
N ILE A 379 -14.80 23.03 -23.31
CA ILE A 379 -15.17 21.88 -24.13
C ILE A 379 -16.68 21.70 -23.99
N ASN A 380 -17.45 22.01 -25.05
CA ASN A 380 -18.91 21.90 -25.07
C ASN A 380 -19.60 22.57 -23.85
N GLY A 381 -19.12 23.77 -23.48
CA GLY A 381 -19.61 24.53 -22.32
C GLY A 381 -19.08 24.08 -20.96
N THR A 382 -18.28 23.00 -20.90
CA THR A 382 -17.60 22.55 -19.68
C THR A 382 -16.18 23.11 -19.63
N LYS A 383 -15.84 23.86 -18.59
CA LYS A 383 -14.47 24.32 -18.35
C LYS A 383 -13.56 23.10 -18.07
N SER A 384 -12.46 23.01 -18.80
CA SER A 384 -11.37 22.04 -18.60
C SER A 384 -10.11 22.78 -18.15
N GLN A 385 -9.40 22.19 -17.19
CA GLN A 385 -8.06 22.60 -16.78
C GLN A 385 -7.12 21.42 -16.95
N LYS A 386 -6.15 21.53 -17.86
CA LYS A 386 -5.22 20.45 -18.22
C LYS A 386 -3.80 20.85 -17.85
N LEU A 387 -3.16 20.06 -17.01
CA LEU A 387 -1.73 20.16 -16.71
C LEU A 387 -0.99 19.09 -17.51
N LYS A 388 0.03 19.47 -18.30
CA LYS A 388 0.88 18.53 -19.03
C LYS A 388 2.34 18.74 -18.63
N VAL A 389 2.94 17.76 -17.96
CA VAL A 389 4.26 17.87 -17.32
C VAL A 389 5.17 16.69 -17.66
N ALA A 390 6.47 16.85 -17.48
CA ALA A 390 7.45 15.77 -17.67
C ALA A 390 7.52 14.80 -16.48
N SER A 391 7.15 15.27 -15.28
CA SER A 391 7.20 14.46 -14.06
C SER A 391 5.94 13.62 -13.87
N GLU A 392 6.11 12.30 -13.85
CA GLU A 392 5.06 11.34 -13.47
C GLU A 392 4.59 11.56 -12.03
N LYS A 393 5.54 11.85 -11.12
CA LYS A 393 5.30 12.09 -9.70
C LYS A 393 4.40 13.30 -9.48
N LEU A 394 4.61 14.39 -10.22
CA LEU A 394 3.76 15.57 -10.16
C LEU A 394 2.35 15.30 -10.71
N ALA A 395 2.25 14.70 -11.90
CA ALA A 395 0.95 14.40 -12.49
C ALA A 395 0.12 13.47 -11.58
N ASN A 396 0.72 12.38 -11.12
CA ASN A 396 0.08 11.43 -10.22
C ASN A 396 -0.24 12.07 -8.86
N GLY A 397 0.71 12.82 -8.30
CA GLY A 397 0.52 13.53 -7.04
C GLY A 397 -0.63 14.53 -7.10
N LEU A 398 -0.79 15.26 -8.21
CA LEU A 398 -1.93 16.14 -8.42
C LEU A 398 -3.24 15.34 -8.43
N HIS A 399 -3.31 14.18 -9.07
CA HIS A 399 -4.50 13.32 -9.00
C HIS A 399 -4.83 12.92 -7.57
N TYR A 400 -3.87 12.42 -6.81
CA TYR A 400 -4.08 12.05 -5.40
C TYR A 400 -4.53 13.26 -4.57
N LEU A 401 -3.93 14.43 -4.77
CA LEU A 401 -4.30 15.66 -4.06
C LEU A 401 -5.75 16.06 -4.38
N LEU A 402 -6.15 15.96 -5.64
CA LEU A 402 -7.52 16.21 -6.10
C LEU A 402 -8.52 15.25 -5.44
N LEU A 403 -8.17 13.97 -5.24
CA LEU A 403 -9.03 13.02 -4.55
C LEU A 403 -9.25 13.37 -3.07
N THR A 404 -8.28 14.00 -2.39
CA THR A 404 -8.49 14.51 -1.00
C THR A 404 -9.54 15.62 -0.92
N MET A 405 -9.82 16.27 -2.05
CA MET A 405 -10.87 17.28 -2.22
C MET A 405 -12.13 16.71 -2.88
N GLY A 406 -12.15 15.40 -3.16
CA GLY A 406 -13.23 14.71 -3.85
C GLY A 406 -13.40 15.10 -5.32
N ILE A 407 -12.32 15.57 -5.96
CA ILE A 407 -12.27 15.97 -7.36
C ILE A 407 -11.70 14.81 -8.18
N GLN A 408 -12.37 14.46 -9.29
CA GLN A 408 -11.93 13.44 -10.22
C GLN A 408 -11.20 14.09 -11.40
N SER A 409 -10.05 13.54 -11.80
CA SER A 409 -9.33 13.94 -13.02
C SER A 409 -9.06 12.75 -13.93
N ARG A 410 -8.69 13.07 -15.18
CA ARG A 410 -8.22 12.12 -16.18
C ARG A 410 -6.71 12.21 -16.31
N MET A 411 -6.10 11.05 -16.43
CA MET A 411 -4.67 10.89 -16.55
C MET A 411 -4.35 10.37 -17.94
N GLU A 412 -3.29 10.90 -18.56
CA GLU A 412 -2.79 10.38 -19.84
C GLU A 412 -1.27 10.35 -19.80
N ARG A 413 -0.69 9.33 -20.44
CA ARG A 413 0.75 9.25 -20.72
C ARG A 413 0.94 9.26 -22.22
N GLU A 414 1.82 10.15 -22.69
CA GLU A 414 2.18 10.27 -24.10
C GLU A 414 3.70 10.10 -24.24
N ASP A 415 4.08 9.16 -25.11
CA ASP A 415 5.47 8.93 -25.51
C ASP A 415 5.75 9.70 -26.81
N TYR A 416 6.85 10.44 -26.87
CA TYR A 416 7.23 11.22 -28.04
C TYR A 416 8.74 11.28 -28.22
N TYR A 417 9.19 11.53 -29.43
CA TYR A 417 10.62 11.76 -29.71
C TYR A 417 10.92 13.25 -29.66
N THR A 418 11.94 13.62 -28.90
CA THR A 418 12.48 14.99 -28.88
C THR A 418 13.08 15.35 -30.24
N LYS A 419 13.33 16.65 -30.47
CA LYS A 419 13.99 17.13 -31.71
C LYS A 419 15.32 16.42 -32.02
N ASN A 420 15.98 15.89 -31.00
CA ASN A 420 17.26 15.18 -31.11
C ASN A 420 17.09 13.65 -31.25
N GLY A 421 15.87 13.16 -31.48
CA GLY A 421 15.58 11.73 -31.64
C GLY A 421 15.57 10.91 -30.34
N LYS A 422 15.68 11.55 -29.16
CA LYS A 422 15.59 10.86 -27.86
C LYS A 422 14.12 10.63 -27.49
N LEU A 423 13.75 9.41 -27.15
CA LEU A 423 12.42 9.08 -26.58
C LEU A 423 12.23 9.79 -25.24
N SER A 424 11.08 10.42 -25.07
CA SER A 424 10.68 11.16 -23.88
C SER A 424 9.21 10.89 -23.57
N HIS A 425 8.80 11.22 -22.35
CA HIS A 425 7.46 11.00 -21.85
C HIS A 425 6.85 12.33 -21.40
N SER A 426 5.54 12.44 -21.51
CA SER A 426 4.77 13.50 -20.87
C SER A 426 3.53 12.91 -20.23
N TYR A 427 3.14 13.52 -19.12
CA TYR A 427 2.04 13.08 -18.28
C TYR A 427 1.04 14.21 -18.17
N THR A 428 -0.21 13.88 -18.41
CA THR A 428 -1.34 14.81 -18.32
C THR A 428 -2.17 14.49 -17.10
N CYS A 429 -2.60 15.52 -16.37
CA CYS A 429 -3.73 15.48 -15.45
C CYS A 429 -4.76 16.54 -15.88
N GLU A 430 -5.94 16.10 -16.33
CA GLU A 430 -7.02 16.97 -16.81
C GLU A 430 -8.24 16.94 -15.88
N ILE A 431 -8.68 18.11 -15.44
CA ILE A 431 -9.83 18.31 -14.56
C ILE A 431 -10.99 18.89 -15.37
N LEU A 432 -12.09 18.15 -15.46
CA LEU A 432 -13.30 18.58 -16.17
C LEU A 432 -14.35 19.08 -15.19
N GLY A 433 -14.84 20.30 -15.42
CA GLY A 433 -15.91 20.89 -14.62
C GLY A 433 -15.47 21.20 -13.19
N PHE A 434 -14.32 21.86 -13.02
CA PHE A 434 -13.73 22.17 -11.71
C PHE A 434 -14.75 22.78 -10.73
N GLU A 435 -15.58 23.71 -11.20
CA GLU A 435 -16.59 24.42 -10.42
C GLU A 435 -17.82 23.56 -10.04
N ASN A 436 -18.01 22.39 -10.65
CA ASN A 436 -19.19 21.54 -10.42
C ASN A 436 -18.90 20.03 -10.51
N GLN A 437 -18.03 19.55 -9.60
CA GLN A 437 -17.64 18.14 -9.52
C GLN A 437 -18.77 17.18 -9.12
N LYS A 438 -19.76 17.65 -8.35
CA LYS A 438 -20.90 16.81 -7.92
C LYS A 438 -21.76 16.32 -9.09
N THR A 439 -21.93 17.14 -10.12
CA THR A 439 -22.68 16.77 -11.34
C THR A 439 -21.76 16.47 -12.52
N SER A 440 -20.45 16.40 -12.31
CA SER A 440 -19.49 16.13 -13.37
C SER A 440 -19.73 14.75 -13.98
N LYS A 441 -19.53 14.63 -15.30
CA LYS A 441 -19.54 13.33 -15.98
C LYS A 441 -18.43 12.40 -15.46
N GLU A 442 -17.40 12.97 -14.85
CA GLU A 442 -16.30 12.22 -14.22
C GLU A 442 -16.72 11.60 -12.88
N ASN A 443 -17.85 12.01 -12.30
CA ASN A 443 -18.33 11.54 -11.00
C ASN A 443 -19.66 10.80 -11.17
N CYS A 444 -19.64 9.75 -11.97
CA CYS A 444 -20.80 8.91 -12.30
C CYS A 444 -20.57 7.45 -11.90
N ILE A 445 -21.65 6.75 -11.58
CA ILE A 445 -21.68 5.31 -11.38
C ILE A 445 -22.25 4.65 -12.63
N PRO A 446 -21.61 3.59 -13.17
CA PRO A 446 -22.13 2.85 -14.32
C PRO A 446 -23.51 2.25 -14.04
N LYS A 447 -24.38 2.21 -15.06
CA LYS A 447 -25.76 1.74 -14.90
C LYS A 447 -25.84 0.27 -14.48
N GLU A 448 -24.81 -0.52 -14.74
CA GLU A 448 -24.76 -1.94 -14.37
C GLU A 448 -24.81 -2.16 -12.84
N PHE A 449 -24.51 -1.14 -12.05
CA PHE A 449 -24.56 -1.19 -10.58
C PHE A 449 -25.81 -0.54 -9.99
N LEU A 450 -26.81 -0.23 -10.83
CA LEU A 450 -27.99 0.53 -10.46
C LEU A 450 -29.27 -0.26 -10.79
N SER A 451 -30.19 -0.36 -9.83
CA SER A 451 -31.49 -1.01 -10.01
C SER A 451 -32.64 -0.09 -9.63
N LEU A 452 -33.62 0.08 -10.52
CA LEU A 452 -34.81 0.92 -10.24
C LEU A 452 -35.79 0.19 -9.34
N LYS A 453 -36.38 0.92 -8.38
CA LYS A 453 -37.46 0.41 -7.51
C LYS A 453 -38.84 0.65 -8.14
N GLU A 454 -39.88 -0.02 -7.64
CA GLU A 454 -41.25 0.04 -8.21
C GLU A 454 -41.80 1.47 -8.29
N ASN A 455 -41.54 2.28 -7.27
CA ASN A 455 -41.92 3.69 -7.15
C ASN A 455 -41.11 4.65 -8.06
N SER A 456 -40.23 4.14 -8.93
CA SER A 456 -39.48 4.97 -9.87
C SER A 456 -40.37 5.68 -10.88
N THR A 457 -40.14 6.98 -11.04
CA THR A 457 -40.82 7.85 -12.01
C THR A 457 -40.47 7.49 -13.46
N SER A 458 -41.34 7.86 -14.40
CA SER A 458 -41.10 7.69 -15.85
C SER A 458 -39.83 8.41 -16.32
N VAL A 459 -39.48 9.53 -15.70
CA VAL A 459 -38.26 10.31 -16.00
C VAL A 459 -37.01 9.54 -15.55
N GLN A 460 -37.02 8.95 -14.36
CA GLN A 460 -35.94 8.09 -13.85
C GLN A 460 -35.74 6.87 -14.76
N LYS A 461 -36.84 6.17 -15.08
CA LYS A 461 -36.86 5.02 -16.00
C LYS A 461 -36.26 5.37 -17.36
N LYS A 462 -36.70 6.47 -17.96
CA LYS A 462 -36.16 6.97 -19.24
C LYS A 462 -34.66 7.25 -19.15
N ARG A 463 -34.21 7.90 -18.08
CA ARG A 463 -32.80 8.30 -17.92
C ARG A 463 -31.86 7.09 -17.77
N LEU A 464 -32.24 6.06 -17.03
CA LEU A 464 -31.40 4.86 -16.85
C LEU A 464 -31.37 4.00 -18.12
N ARG A 465 -32.45 4.01 -18.92
CA ARG A 465 -32.47 3.38 -20.23
C ARG A 465 -31.54 4.07 -21.23
N ASP A 466 -31.60 5.41 -21.29
CA ASP A 466 -30.94 6.19 -22.33
C ASP A 466 -29.45 6.50 -22.01
N LYS A 467 -29.00 6.37 -20.76
CA LYS A 467 -27.62 6.69 -20.33
C LYS A 467 -26.88 5.49 -19.76
N ASN A 468 -25.58 5.39 -20.02
CA ASN A 468 -24.71 4.32 -19.51
C ASN A 468 -24.20 4.55 -18.09
N SER A 469 -24.37 5.74 -17.54
CA SER A 469 -23.98 6.06 -16.17
C SER A 469 -24.82 7.22 -15.62
N VAL A 470 -24.85 7.35 -14.29
CA VAL A 470 -25.59 8.39 -13.57
C VAL A 470 -24.67 9.07 -12.56
N SER A 471 -24.68 10.41 -12.54
CA SER A 471 -23.88 11.21 -11.61
C SER A 471 -24.26 10.93 -10.16
N VAL A 472 -23.27 10.88 -9.26
CA VAL A 472 -23.47 10.61 -7.82
C VAL A 472 -24.50 11.56 -7.21
N ALA A 473 -24.47 12.86 -7.52
CA ALA A 473 -25.46 13.82 -6.99
C ALA A 473 -26.92 13.49 -7.35
N VAL A 474 -27.14 12.90 -8.52
CA VAL A 474 -28.49 12.45 -8.93
C VAL A 474 -28.87 11.17 -8.20
N LEU A 475 -27.91 10.26 -8.01
CA LEU A 475 -28.12 9.01 -7.28
C LEU A 475 -28.40 9.25 -5.79
N GLU A 476 -27.69 10.17 -5.14
CA GLU A 476 -27.96 10.59 -3.76
C GLU A 476 -29.42 11.04 -3.61
N ARG A 477 -29.90 11.89 -4.52
CA ARG A 477 -31.31 12.33 -4.52
C ARG A 477 -32.28 11.17 -4.71
N TRP A 478 -32.04 10.30 -5.70
CA TRP A 478 -32.93 9.17 -5.98
C TRP A 478 -32.89 8.09 -4.89
N THR A 479 -31.78 7.98 -4.18
CA THR A 479 -31.66 7.09 -3.00
C THR A 479 -32.50 7.63 -1.85
N ASN A 480 -32.46 8.95 -1.61
CA ASN A 480 -33.31 9.62 -0.62
C ASN A 480 -34.81 9.55 -0.97
N GLU A 481 -35.16 9.58 -2.26
CA GLU A 481 -36.52 9.34 -2.76
C GLU A 481 -36.94 7.85 -2.69
N ASN A 482 -36.03 6.97 -2.24
CA ASN A 482 -36.21 5.52 -2.22
C ASN A 482 -36.62 4.94 -3.59
N SER A 483 -36.14 5.55 -4.69
CA SER A 483 -36.52 5.17 -6.06
C SER A 483 -35.44 4.35 -6.78
N ILE A 484 -34.25 4.22 -6.21
CA ILE A 484 -33.16 3.45 -6.81
C ILE A 484 -32.42 2.65 -5.73
N GLU A 485 -31.80 1.56 -6.15
CA GLU A 485 -30.86 0.78 -5.38
C GLU A 485 -29.47 0.94 -6.00
N CYS A 486 -28.50 1.31 -5.16
CA CYS A 486 -27.10 1.49 -5.50
C CYS A 486 -26.29 1.02 -4.29
N PRO A 487 -25.19 0.28 -4.47
CA PRO A 487 -24.32 -0.09 -3.36
C PRO A 487 -23.80 1.14 -2.61
N ASP A 488 -24.07 1.23 -1.30
CA ASP A 488 -23.80 2.42 -0.49
C ASP A 488 -22.34 2.89 -0.56
N PHE A 489 -21.39 1.96 -0.61
CA PHE A 489 -19.96 2.29 -0.71
C PHE A 489 -19.60 3.06 -2.00
N LEU A 490 -20.38 2.92 -3.09
CA LEU A 490 -20.20 3.68 -4.34
C LEU A 490 -20.70 5.12 -4.24
N LEU A 491 -21.55 5.43 -3.26
CA LEU A 491 -22.01 6.79 -2.96
C LEU A 491 -21.09 7.49 -1.95
N LYS A 492 -20.28 6.72 -1.20
CA LYS A 492 -19.28 7.19 -0.22
C LYS A 492 -17.93 7.48 -0.89
N ASP A 493 -16.85 6.83 -0.46
CA ASP A 493 -15.48 7.20 -0.88
C ASP A 493 -14.97 6.36 -2.04
N LEU A 494 -15.66 5.30 -2.44
CA LEU A 494 -15.25 4.41 -3.52
C LEU A 494 -16.09 4.63 -4.78
N THR A 495 -15.54 4.21 -5.91
CA THR A 495 -16.23 4.09 -7.19
C THR A 495 -15.59 2.95 -7.98
N VAL A 496 -16.05 2.73 -9.19
CA VAL A 496 -15.51 1.71 -10.09
C VAL A 496 -15.05 2.33 -11.40
N LEU A 497 -13.99 1.76 -11.98
CA LEU A 497 -13.52 2.10 -13.31
C LEU A 497 -13.32 0.84 -14.14
N LYS A 498 -13.69 0.94 -15.42
CA LYS A 498 -13.60 -0.19 -16.33
C LYS A 498 -12.16 -0.43 -16.76
N ILE A 499 -11.73 -1.68 -16.85
CA ILE A 499 -10.46 -2.08 -17.45
C ILE A 499 -10.51 -1.82 -18.95
N LYS A 500 -9.60 -0.98 -19.44
CA LYS A 500 -9.42 -0.68 -20.87
C LYS A 500 -8.43 -1.62 -21.54
N LYS A 501 -7.36 -1.97 -20.83
CA LYS A 501 -6.25 -2.73 -21.40
C LYS A 501 -5.57 -3.58 -20.34
N ILE A 502 -5.18 -4.80 -20.69
CA ILE A 502 -4.30 -5.64 -19.86
C ILE A 502 -3.10 -6.08 -20.69
N GLU A 503 -1.91 -5.65 -20.27
CA GLU A 503 -0.65 -6.03 -20.91
C GLU A 503 0.11 -7.01 -20.03
N LYS A 504 0.74 -8.01 -20.66
CA LYS A 504 1.49 -9.05 -19.97
C LYS A 504 2.96 -8.92 -20.31
N ARG A 505 3.84 -8.96 -19.31
CA ARG A 505 5.29 -9.06 -19.52
C ARG A 505 5.92 -10.06 -18.57
N LYS A 506 6.93 -10.79 -19.04
CA LYS A 506 7.77 -11.60 -18.15
C LYS A 506 8.56 -10.67 -17.25
N PHE A 507 8.67 -11.04 -15.98
CA PHE A 507 9.38 -10.25 -14.99
C PHE A 507 10.19 -11.16 -14.07
N HIS A 508 11.40 -10.70 -13.80
CA HIS A 508 12.27 -11.29 -12.80
C HIS A 508 12.81 -10.17 -11.93
N GLY A 509 12.55 -10.25 -10.63
CA GLY A 509 12.95 -9.23 -9.68
C GLY A 509 12.05 -9.21 -8.44
N PHE A 510 12.28 -8.23 -7.59
CA PHE A 510 11.53 -8.06 -6.35
C PHE A 510 10.15 -7.41 -6.57
N VAL A 511 9.20 -7.87 -5.78
CA VAL A 511 7.87 -7.32 -5.62
C VAL A 511 7.60 -7.09 -4.12
N TYR A 512 6.68 -6.18 -3.84
CA TYR A 512 6.52 -5.48 -2.56
C TYR A 512 5.06 -5.54 -2.08
N ASP A 513 4.80 -5.59 -0.78
CA ASP A 513 3.45 -5.55 -0.20
C ASP A 513 3.44 -5.00 1.25
N PHE A 514 2.25 -4.66 1.75
CA PHE A 514 2.01 -4.18 3.12
C PHE A 514 1.08 -5.11 3.88
N GLU A 515 1.33 -5.31 5.17
CA GLU A 515 0.30 -5.81 6.08
C GLU A 515 -0.41 -4.64 6.76
N VAL A 516 -1.72 -4.49 6.52
CA VAL A 516 -2.51 -3.41 7.12
C VAL A 516 -3.50 -3.98 8.13
N ARG A 517 -3.22 -3.73 9.42
CA ARG A 517 -3.96 -4.32 10.54
C ARG A 517 -5.46 -4.06 10.43
N GLY A 518 -6.25 -5.13 10.42
CA GLY A 518 -7.72 -5.07 10.46
C GLY A 518 -8.42 -4.61 9.19
N LEU A 519 -7.69 -4.21 8.14
CA LEU A 519 -8.25 -3.74 6.86
C LEU A 519 -7.90 -4.66 5.70
N GLN A 520 -6.69 -5.24 5.69
CA GLN A 520 -6.24 -6.21 4.69
C GLN A 520 -6.32 -5.71 3.23
N ASN A 521 -6.11 -4.41 3.04
CA ASN A 521 -6.03 -3.77 1.73
C ASN A 521 -5.27 -2.47 1.84
N PHE A 522 -4.84 -1.92 0.70
CA PHE A 522 -4.28 -0.58 0.61
C PHE A 522 -4.61 0.07 -0.75
N VAL A 523 -4.37 1.36 -0.85
CA VAL A 523 -4.51 2.14 -2.07
C VAL A 523 -3.13 2.43 -2.66
N GLY A 524 -2.94 2.02 -3.91
CA GLY A 524 -1.69 2.26 -4.63
C GLY A 524 -1.88 2.30 -6.14
N GLY A 525 -0.81 2.55 -6.88
CA GLY A 525 -0.83 2.63 -8.34
C GLY A 525 -1.02 4.05 -8.87
N TYR A 526 -0.73 4.22 -10.17
CA TYR A 526 -0.88 5.48 -10.87
C TYR A 526 -2.37 5.83 -10.96
N GLY A 527 -2.77 6.92 -10.30
CA GLY A 527 -4.16 7.34 -10.19
C GLY A 527 -4.96 6.68 -9.04
N ALA A 528 -4.33 5.96 -8.11
CA ALA A 528 -4.99 5.34 -6.94
C ALA A 528 -6.00 4.23 -7.28
N ILE A 529 -5.64 2.99 -6.95
CA ILE A 529 -6.45 1.78 -7.15
C ILE A 529 -6.48 1.00 -5.83
N CYS A 530 -7.60 0.33 -5.52
CA CYS A 530 -7.70 -0.51 -4.32
C CYS A 530 -7.05 -1.87 -4.57
N LEU A 531 -6.06 -2.22 -3.75
CA LEU A 531 -5.21 -3.40 -3.87
C LEU A 531 -5.35 -4.25 -2.61
N HIS A 532 -5.44 -5.57 -2.77
CA HIS A 532 -5.50 -6.49 -1.64
C HIS A 532 -4.09 -6.73 -1.08
N ASN A 533 -3.96 -6.96 0.22
CA ASN A 533 -2.69 -7.36 0.82
C ASN A 533 -2.46 -8.89 0.79
N THR A 534 -1.47 -9.40 1.51
CA THR A 534 -1.29 -10.84 1.74
C THR A 534 -2.20 -11.34 2.88
N GLY A 535 -2.89 -12.49 2.70
CA GLY A 535 -3.92 -13.04 3.63
C GLY A 535 -3.50 -14.25 4.50
N GLU A 536 -4.43 -14.80 5.31
CA GLU A 536 -4.23 -15.90 6.30
C GLU A 536 -4.94 -17.24 5.91
N GLY A 537 -4.59 -18.39 6.53
CA GLY A 537 -5.27 -19.69 6.34
C GLY A 537 -4.52 -20.94 6.87
N GLY A 538 -5.00 -22.15 6.55
CA GLY A 538 -4.36 -23.43 6.92
C GLY A 538 -4.96 -24.68 6.24
N VAL A 539 -4.32 -25.84 6.44
CA VAL A 539 -4.71 -27.15 5.89
C VAL A 539 -4.81 -28.16 7.03
N LEU A 540 -5.80 -29.05 6.96
CA LEU A 540 -5.88 -30.26 7.78
C LEU A 540 -5.78 -31.47 6.86
N LEU A 541 -4.88 -32.41 7.19
CA LEU A 541 -4.74 -33.71 6.54
C LEU A 541 -5.18 -34.80 7.51
N THR A 542 -5.86 -35.82 6.99
CA THR A 542 -6.28 -37.01 7.73
C THR A 542 -6.65 -38.10 6.72
N ASP A 543 -6.38 -39.35 7.07
CA ASP A 543 -6.85 -40.55 6.37
C ASP A 543 -8.13 -41.13 7.02
N ASP A 544 -8.56 -40.59 8.16
CA ASP A 544 -9.80 -40.97 8.84
C ASP A 544 -11.01 -40.24 8.23
N GLU A 545 -11.90 -41.02 7.60
CA GLU A 545 -13.09 -40.49 6.94
C GLU A 545 -14.03 -39.75 7.91
N ASN A 546 -14.11 -40.18 9.18
CA ASN A 546 -14.95 -39.54 10.19
C ASN A 546 -14.37 -38.18 10.59
N ILE A 547 -13.05 -38.07 10.76
CA ILE A 547 -12.37 -36.80 11.06
C ILE A 547 -12.51 -35.85 9.87
N TYR A 548 -12.37 -36.34 8.63
CA TYR A 548 -12.59 -35.54 7.43
C TYR A 548 -14.01 -34.98 7.36
N LYS A 549 -15.03 -35.82 7.53
CA LYS A 549 -16.46 -35.43 7.51
C LYS A 549 -16.78 -34.44 8.62
N LEU A 550 -16.30 -34.73 9.84
CA LEU A 550 -16.46 -33.85 10.99
C LEU A 550 -15.81 -32.49 10.73
N SER A 551 -14.56 -32.45 10.28
CA SER A 551 -13.81 -31.22 10.01
C SER A 551 -14.46 -30.40 8.89
N ARG A 552 -14.96 -31.04 7.83
CA ARG A 552 -15.72 -30.37 6.75
C ARG A 552 -17.02 -29.75 7.24
N SER A 553 -17.72 -30.44 8.13
CA SER A 553 -18.92 -29.93 8.77
C SER A 553 -18.58 -28.74 9.69
N MET A 554 -17.65 -28.94 10.63
CA MET A 554 -17.23 -27.97 11.64
C MET A 554 -16.67 -26.68 11.02
N ARG A 555 -15.85 -26.76 9.96
CA ARG A 555 -15.34 -25.56 9.27
C ARG A 555 -16.44 -24.76 8.57
N ASN A 556 -17.57 -25.39 8.28
CA ASN A 556 -18.69 -24.86 7.51
C ASN A 556 -19.96 -24.72 8.37
N GLN A 557 -19.82 -24.12 9.56
CA GLN A 557 -20.92 -23.83 10.48
C GLN A 557 -21.68 -25.09 10.96
N GLY A 558 -21.08 -26.28 10.89
CA GLY A 558 -21.71 -27.52 11.34
C GLY A 558 -22.74 -28.11 10.38
N ARG A 559 -22.67 -27.75 9.09
CA ARG A 559 -23.57 -28.28 8.05
C ARG A 559 -23.39 -29.78 7.82
N GLY A 560 -24.49 -30.47 7.55
CA GLY A 560 -24.50 -31.89 7.19
C GLY A 560 -23.93 -32.17 5.80
N GLU A 561 -23.76 -33.45 5.45
CA GLU A 561 -23.29 -33.88 4.12
C GLU A 561 -24.33 -33.67 3.02
N ASP A 562 -25.60 -33.52 3.39
CA ASP A 562 -26.73 -33.30 2.49
C ASP A 562 -26.76 -31.89 1.87
N GLU A 563 -25.78 -31.04 2.18
CA GLU A 563 -25.56 -29.68 1.67
C GLU A 563 -26.79 -28.74 1.71
N SER A 564 -27.83 -29.11 2.46
CA SER A 564 -29.05 -28.33 2.57
C SER A 564 -28.76 -26.98 3.24
N TRP A 565 -29.15 -25.90 2.56
CA TRP A 565 -28.56 -24.56 2.74
C TRP A 565 -28.70 -23.98 4.16
N LEU A 566 -29.67 -24.46 4.95
CA LEU A 566 -29.97 -23.98 6.30
C LEU A 566 -29.98 -25.09 7.37
N TYR A 567 -29.56 -26.31 7.04
CA TYR A 567 -29.56 -27.40 8.01
C TYR A 567 -28.18 -27.57 8.66
N HIS A 568 -28.15 -27.40 9.97
CA HIS A 568 -26.95 -27.51 10.79
C HIS A 568 -27.12 -28.72 11.72
N THR A 569 -26.28 -29.73 11.55
CA THR A 569 -26.37 -31.00 12.30
C THR A 569 -25.62 -30.95 13.62
N ARG A 570 -24.73 -29.97 13.78
CA ARG A 570 -23.91 -29.74 14.97
C ARG A 570 -23.53 -28.27 15.07
N LEU A 571 -23.01 -27.87 16.23
CA LEU A 571 -22.37 -26.56 16.37
C LEU A 571 -21.05 -26.58 15.60
N GLY A 572 -20.84 -25.62 14.70
CA GLY A 572 -19.58 -25.46 13.98
C GLY A 572 -19.21 -24.00 13.78
N TYR A 573 -18.01 -23.76 13.29
CA TYR A 573 -17.40 -22.45 13.12
C TYR A 573 -17.37 -22.03 11.65
N ASN A 574 -17.02 -20.79 11.38
CA ASN A 574 -16.79 -20.31 10.02
C ASN A 574 -15.29 -20.25 9.73
N TYR A 575 -14.68 -21.41 9.47
CA TYR A 575 -13.25 -21.55 9.14
C TYR A 575 -13.03 -21.91 7.66
N ARG A 576 -14.01 -21.59 6.80
CA ARG A 576 -13.85 -21.76 5.36
C ARG A 576 -12.76 -20.80 4.87
N ILE A 577 -11.68 -21.38 4.36
CA ILE A 577 -10.67 -20.65 3.60
C ILE A 577 -11.30 -20.15 2.28
N SER A 578 -10.94 -18.94 1.84
CA SER A 578 -11.44 -18.39 0.58
C SER A 578 -10.87 -19.18 -0.61
N ASP A 579 -11.63 -19.27 -1.70
CA ASP A 579 -11.15 -19.91 -2.94
C ASP A 579 -9.86 -19.26 -3.47
N ILE A 580 -9.66 -17.97 -3.19
CA ILE A 580 -8.45 -17.21 -3.51
C ILE A 580 -7.26 -17.73 -2.72
N ASN A 581 -7.40 -17.88 -1.40
CA ASN A 581 -6.32 -18.41 -0.55
C ASN A 581 -6.01 -19.87 -0.91
N CYS A 582 -7.02 -20.68 -1.30
CA CYS A 582 -6.81 -22.03 -1.83
C CYS A 582 -6.00 -22.03 -3.14
N VAL A 583 -6.37 -21.17 -4.10
CA VAL A 583 -5.68 -21.06 -5.39
C VAL A 583 -4.23 -20.58 -5.22
N LEU A 584 -4.00 -19.64 -4.30
CA LEU A 584 -2.67 -19.18 -3.92
C LEU A 584 -1.85 -20.32 -3.30
N GLY A 585 -2.40 -20.99 -2.29
CA GLY A 585 -1.77 -22.15 -1.63
C GLY A 585 -1.34 -23.22 -2.64
N ILE A 586 -2.24 -23.63 -3.55
CA ILE A 586 -1.93 -24.61 -4.60
C ILE A 586 -0.78 -24.14 -5.51
N SER A 587 -0.75 -22.87 -5.90
CA SER A 587 0.31 -22.34 -6.74
C SER A 587 1.67 -22.31 -6.03
N GLN A 588 1.68 -22.05 -4.71
CA GLN A 588 2.90 -21.96 -3.91
C GLN A 588 3.48 -23.33 -3.58
N LEU A 589 2.62 -24.31 -3.31
CA LEU A 589 3.03 -25.71 -3.12
C LEU A 589 3.84 -26.25 -4.30
N LYS A 590 3.56 -25.80 -5.54
CA LYS A 590 4.34 -26.18 -6.74
C LYS A 590 5.80 -25.72 -6.71
N ARG A 591 6.12 -24.68 -5.93
CA ARG A 591 7.47 -24.10 -5.82
C ARG A 591 8.17 -24.49 -4.53
N LEU A 592 7.50 -25.24 -3.64
CA LEU A 592 7.93 -25.54 -2.29
C LEU A 592 9.35 -26.09 -2.22
N GLY A 593 9.71 -27.02 -3.12
CA GLY A 593 11.06 -27.59 -3.18
C GLY A 593 12.16 -26.54 -3.33
N LYS A 594 11.99 -25.59 -4.26
CA LYS A 594 12.96 -24.50 -4.48
C LYS A 594 13.06 -23.57 -3.27
N ILE A 595 11.95 -23.29 -2.60
CA ILE A 595 11.91 -22.42 -1.43
C ILE A 595 12.70 -23.04 -0.26
N ILE A 596 12.51 -24.34 -0.04
CA ILE A 596 13.22 -25.08 1.00
C ILE A 596 14.72 -25.10 0.73
N GLU A 597 15.12 -25.37 -0.51
CA GLU A 597 16.54 -25.35 -0.92
C GLU A 597 17.20 -23.99 -0.65
N MET A 598 16.53 -22.88 -0.98
CA MET A 598 17.03 -21.53 -0.69
C MET A 598 17.21 -21.28 0.81
N ARG A 599 16.24 -21.69 1.62
CA ARG A 599 16.29 -21.54 3.08
C ARG A 599 17.40 -22.39 3.70
N ASP A 600 17.56 -23.61 3.23
CA ASP A 600 18.62 -24.51 3.66
C ASP A 600 20.01 -23.95 3.37
N ASN A 601 20.20 -23.34 2.20
CA ASN A 601 21.46 -22.65 1.86
C ASN A 601 21.75 -21.48 2.81
N VAL A 602 20.75 -20.69 3.17
CA VAL A 602 20.92 -19.58 4.15
C VAL A 602 21.23 -20.13 5.53
N ALA A 603 20.54 -21.16 5.98
CA ALA A 603 20.79 -21.81 7.27
C ALA A 603 22.22 -22.35 7.36
N LYS A 604 22.74 -22.97 6.29
CA LYS A 604 24.14 -23.40 6.20
C LYS A 604 25.14 -22.26 6.37
N ILE A 605 24.87 -21.12 5.74
CA ILE A 605 25.71 -19.91 5.89
C ILE A 605 25.70 -19.43 7.34
N TYR A 606 24.52 -19.38 7.98
CA TYR A 606 24.42 -19.00 9.39
C TYR A 606 25.15 -19.97 10.30
N THR A 607 24.98 -21.28 10.09
CA THR A 607 25.71 -22.30 10.86
C THR A 607 27.21 -22.13 10.72
N GLN A 608 27.70 -21.95 9.50
CA GLN A 608 29.13 -21.73 9.26
C GLN A 608 29.65 -20.50 10.02
N LYS A 609 28.99 -19.35 9.85
CA LYS A 609 29.47 -18.09 10.44
C LYS A 609 29.30 -18.01 11.96
N LEU A 610 28.22 -18.58 12.50
CA LEU A 610 27.89 -18.46 13.92
C LEU A 610 28.53 -19.58 14.75
N SER A 611 28.94 -20.69 14.14
CA SER A 611 29.68 -21.76 14.84
C SER A 611 31.06 -21.31 15.34
N GLU A 612 31.59 -20.21 14.82
CA GLU A 612 32.86 -19.62 15.25
C GLU A 612 32.72 -18.75 16.51
N VAL A 613 31.49 -18.44 16.94
CA VAL A 613 31.22 -17.59 18.10
C VAL A 613 30.98 -18.47 19.32
N GLU A 614 31.90 -18.44 20.28
CA GLU A 614 31.90 -19.32 21.46
C GLU A 614 30.63 -19.18 22.31
N GLU A 615 30.06 -17.97 22.37
CA GLU A 615 28.84 -17.68 23.12
C GLU A 615 27.55 -18.15 22.43
N ILE A 616 27.63 -18.69 21.20
CA ILE A 616 26.47 -19.09 20.40
C ILE A 616 26.45 -20.60 20.18
N ILE A 617 25.31 -21.20 20.52
CA ILE A 617 24.96 -22.57 20.18
C ILE A 617 24.01 -22.51 18.98
N THR A 618 24.49 -23.01 17.84
CA THR A 618 23.71 -23.09 16.61
C THR A 618 22.61 -24.17 16.70
N PRO A 619 21.53 -24.06 15.90
CA PRO A 619 20.48 -25.06 15.87
C PRO A 619 21.01 -26.47 15.58
N TYR A 620 20.53 -27.45 16.34
CA TYR A 620 20.84 -28.86 16.13
C TYR A 620 19.77 -29.53 15.26
N VAL A 621 20.17 -30.01 14.08
CA VAL A 621 19.33 -30.84 13.22
C VAL A 621 19.50 -32.31 13.59
N HIS A 622 18.40 -32.95 14.00
CA HIS A 622 18.42 -34.35 14.38
C HIS A 622 18.75 -35.25 13.16
N PRO A 623 19.55 -36.33 13.29
CA PRO A 623 19.95 -37.19 12.16
C PRO A 623 18.77 -37.82 11.40
N ASP A 624 17.66 -38.07 12.09
CA ASP A 624 16.45 -38.62 11.48
C ASP A 624 15.62 -37.57 10.71
N THR A 625 15.95 -36.28 10.84
CA THR A 625 15.42 -35.21 9.99
C THR A 625 16.13 -35.27 8.64
N THR A 626 15.57 -36.02 7.69
CA THR A 626 16.15 -36.18 6.36
C THR A 626 15.99 -34.93 5.50
N LYS A 627 15.05 -34.04 5.84
CA LYS A 627 14.90 -32.73 5.21
C LYS A 627 14.34 -31.70 6.18
N MET A 628 15.00 -30.55 6.25
CA MET A 628 14.62 -29.43 7.09
C MET A 628 13.99 -28.31 6.25
N SER A 629 12.79 -27.84 6.60
CA SER A 629 12.11 -26.75 5.86
C SER A 629 12.53 -25.34 6.31
N TRP A 630 13.12 -25.23 7.50
CA TRP A 630 13.56 -24.00 8.17
C TRP A 630 12.45 -22.93 8.23
N PHE A 631 11.67 -22.91 9.30
CA PHE A 631 10.73 -21.81 9.55
C PHE A 631 11.46 -20.57 10.10
N VAL A 632 12.34 -20.77 11.09
CA VAL A 632 13.24 -19.77 11.66
C VAL A 632 14.56 -20.43 12.06
N TYR A 633 15.65 -19.67 12.08
CA TYR A 633 16.96 -20.13 12.52
C TYR A 633 17.22 -19.62 13.95
N VAL A 634 16.97 -20.47 14.95
CA VAL A 634 16.99 -20.09 16.37
C VAL A 634 18.31 -20.47 17.02
N ILE A 635 19.10 -19.47 17.39
CA ILE A 635 20.30 -19.66 18.19
C ILE A 635 19.98 -19.69 19.68
N ARG A 636 20.79 -20.44 20.44
CA ARG A 636 20.83 -20.35 21.90
C ARG A 636 22.12 -19.69 22.32
N LEU A 637 22.08 -18.88 23.37
CA LEU A 637 23.29 -18.35 23.98
C LEU A 637 23.84 -19.39 24.96
N ALA A 638 25.14 -19.61 24.96
CA ALA A 638 25.78 -20.44 25.99
C ALA A 638 25.51 -19.83 27.37
N ASP A 639 25.22 -20.68 28.37
CA ASP A 639 24.95 -20.23 29.73
C ASP A 639 26.16 -19.45 30.26
N ARG A 640 25.90 -18.26 30.84
CA ARG A 640 26.89 -17.45 31.56
C ARG A 640 27.00 -17.86 33.01
#